data_AF-A0A6N4DVA7-F1
#
_entry.id   AF-A0A6N4DVA7-F1
#
_cell.length_a   1.000
_cell.length_b   1.000
_cell.length_c   1.000
_cell.angle_alpha   90.00
_cell.angle_beta   90.00
_cell.angle_gamma   90.00
#
_symmetry.space_group_name_H-M   'P 1'
#
loop_
_entity.id
_entity.type
_entity.pdbx_description
1 polymer ?
#
loop_
_entity_poly.entity_id
_entity_poly.type
_entity_poly.pdbx_seq_one_letter_code
_entity_poly.pdbx_strand_id
1 'polypeptide(L)'
;MNDMAKNLILWVVIAIVLMSVFNNLSTQSARVNQLAYSEFITLVREGQVKSVNIDPQKQQVKGTLLDGNTFTTFSPGDDGLVNDLINNNVAFEAEPPEEPSLLVSILINWFPLFVLIGLWIFFMRQMQGGGGGRGAMSFGKSKARMLSEDQVKVTFSDVAGVEEAKEEVSEMVDFLRDPSKFQKLGGKIPKGVLMVGSPGTGKTLLAKAIAGEAKVPFFTISGSDFVEMFVGVGASRVRDMFEQAKKHAPCIIFIDEIDAVGRHRGAGLGGGHDEREQTLNQLLVEMDGFEGNEGVIVIAATNRPDVLDPALLRPGRFDRQVVVPLPDVRGREQILNVHLRKIAAADGVKPSLIARGTPGFSGADLANLVNEAALFAARANKRLVDMEDMEKAKDKIMMGAERRSMVMSEDEKRLTAYHEAGHAIVGRKVPSHDPVYKVSIIPRGRALGVTMFLPEEDRYSHSKEHLESQISSLFGGRIAEELIFGKDSVTTGASNDIQRATSIARNMVTKWGLSEKLGPLMYSEEEEEVFLGRSVTQHKNVSDETAHAIDDEIRSFIDSNYQRAKRILEEHTEQLHLMAEALIKYETIDSDQIDDIMNGGPPRPPADWNDDNGTPRSGHGEAAEDEHKGQDAKGTVGGPAGQH
;
A
#
# COMPACT_ATOMS: atom_id res chain seq x y z
N MET A 1 -2.27 -31.67 2.25
CA MET A 1 -2.17 -31.16 3.64
C MET A 1 -0.73 -31.27 4.07
N ASN A 2 -0.14 -30.14 4.47
CA ASN A 2 1.26 -30.00 4.87
C ASN A 2 1.60 -31.01 5.97
N ASP A 3 2.77 -31.67 5.94
CA ASP A 3 3.14 -32.68 6.95
C ASP A 3 3.16 -32.10 8.38
N MET A 4 3.42 -30.80 8.47
CA MET A 4 3.28 -30.04 9.71
C MET A 4 1.83 -30.00 10.25
N ALA A 5 0.84 -29.88 9.37
CA ALA A 5 -0.57 -29.88 9.75
C ALA A 5 -1.03 -31.28 10.20
N LYS A 6 -0.51 -32.35 9.59
CA LYS A 6 -0.81 -33.73 10.02
C LYS A 6 -0.25 -34.01 11.42
N ASN A 7 0.99 -33.58 11.69
CA ASN A 7 1.58 -33.73 13.01
C ASN A 7 0.85 -32.88 14.07
N LEU A 8 0.45 -31.66 13.73
CA LEU A 8 -0.28 -30.79 14.66
C LEU A 8 -1.67 -31.36 14.99
N ILE A 9 -2.37 -31.89 14.00
CA ILE A 9 -3.67 -32.58 14.20
C ILE A 9 -3.48 -33.82 15.08
N LEU A 10 -2.44 -34.62 14.85
CA LEU A 10 -2.15 -35.80 15.67
C LEU A 10 -1.97 -35.43 17.16
N TRP A 11 -1.20 -34.37 17.44
CA TRP A 11 -0.98 -33.91 18.82
C TRP A 11 -2.23 -33.33 19.47
N VAL A 12 -3.07 -32.62 18.72
CA VAL A 12 -4.38 -32.13 19.21
C VAL A 12 -5.30 -33.29 19.56
N VAL A 13 -5.35 -34.34 18.72
CA VAL A 13 -6.16 -35.53 18.99
C VAL A 13 -5.67 -36.26 20.25
N ILE A 14 -4.35 -36.42 20.42
CA ILE A 14 -3.77 -37.05 21.61
C ILE A 14 -4.11 -36.23 22.87
N ALA A 15 -4.03 -34.91 22.81
CA ALA A 15 -4.38 -34.03 23.92
C ALA A 15 -5.87 -34.15 24.31
N ILE A 16 -6.77 -34.20 23.33
CA ILE A 16 -8.21 -34.38 23.56
C ILE A 16 -8.51 -35.74 24.19
N VAL A 17 -7.85 -36.81 23.72
CA VAL A 17 -8.03 -38.16 24.28
C VAL A 17 -7.54 -38.22 25.72
N LEU A 18 -6.37 -37.66 26.02
CA LEU A 18 -5.85 -37.60 27.39
C LEU A 18 -6.77 -36.79 28.31
N MET A 19 -7.30 -35.67 27.83
CA MET A 19 -8.23 -34.83 28.60
C MET A 19 -9.57 -35.55 28.84
N SER A 20 -10.06 -36.30 27.84
CA SER A 20 -11.27 -37.12 27.97
C SER A 20 -11.10 -38.27 28.96
N VAL A 21 -9.96 -38.94 28.96
CA VAL A 21 -9.65 -40.01 29.92
C VAL A 21 -9.56 -39.43 31.34
N PHE A 22 -8.88 -38.29 31.50
CA PHE A 22 -8.75 -37.63 32.80
C PHE A 22 -10.12 -37.20 33.37
N ASN A 23 -10.99 -36.63 32.54
CA ASN A 23 -12.35 -36.25 32.95
C ASN A 23 -13.22 -37.45 33.33
N ASN A 24 -12.99 -38.63 32.72
CA ASN A 24 -13.76 -39.84 33.02
C ASN A 24 -13.30 -40.53 34.32
N LEU A 25 -12.05 -40.33 34.74
CA LEU A 25 -11.51 -40.82 36.01
C LEU A 25 -11.94 -39.96 37.22
N SER A 26 -12.42 -38.74 36.99
CA SER A 26 -12.86 -37.82 38.03
C SER A 26 -14.36 -37.51 37.92
N THR A 27 -15.25 -38.49 38.13
CA THR A 27 -16.59 -38.32 38.75
C THR A 27 -17.46 -39.59 38.64
N GLN A 28 -17.48 -40.39 39.71
CA GLN A 28 -18.67 -41.16 40.09
C GLN A 28 -18.86 -41.04 41.60
N SER A 29 -19.34 -39.88 42.05
CA SER A 29 -19.91 -39.77 43.39
C SER A 29 -21.34 -40.28 43.32
N ALA A 30 -21.62 -41.41 43.98
CA ALA A 30 -22.98 -41.93 44.13
C ALA A 30 -23.92 -40.83 44.66
N ARG A 31 -25.13 -40.71 44.09
CA ARG A 31 -26.18 -39.81 44.59
C ARG A 31 -26.59 -40.25 45.99
N VAL A 32 -25.93 -39.73 47.01
CA VAL A 32 -26.39 -39.84 48.41
C VAL A 32 -27.39 -38.70 48.65
N ASN A 33 -28.54 -39.00 49.25
CA ASN A 33 -29.56 -38.00 49.57
C ASN A 33 -28.96 -36.90 50.47
N GLN A 34 -28.81 -35.71 49.89
CA GLN A 34 -28.23 -34.56 50.57
C GLN A 34 -29.35 -33.76 51.25
N LEU A 35 -29.33 -33.69 52.58
CA LEU A 35 -30.29 -32.90 53.36
C LEU A 35 -29.73 -31.51 53.65
N ALA A 36 -30.60 -30.50 53.69
CA ALA A 36 -30.22 -29.18 54.17
C ALA A 36 -29.87 -29.23 55.67
N TYR A 37 -28.85 -28.50 56.11
CA TYR A 37 -28.40 -28.54 57.50
C TYR A 37 -29.51 -28.15 58.49
N SER A 38 -30.32 -27.15 58.14
CA SER A 38 -31.48 -26.73 58.95
C SER A 38 -32.52 -27.83 59.11
N GLU A 39 -32.76 -28.61 58.06
CA GLU A 39 -33.70 -29.73 58.07
C GLU A 39 -33.16 -30.88 58.91
N PHE A 40 -31.85 -31.15 58.82
CA PHE A 40 -31.17 -32.09 59.70
C PHE A 40 -31.31 -31.70 61.19
N ILE A 41 -31.09 -30.43 61.55
CA ILE A 41 -31.27 -29.97 62.94
C ILE A 41 -32.71 -30.17 63.42
N THR A 42 -33.70 -29.87 62.57
CA THR A 42 -35.12 -30.15 62.89
C THR A 42 -35.35 -31.63 63.15
N LEU A 43 -34.84 -32.52 62.29
CA LEU A 43 -34.97 -33.97 62.44
C LEU A 43 -34.26 -34.50 63.70
N VAL A 44 -33.14 -33.90 64.10
CA VAL A 44 -32.47 -34.21 65.38
C VAL A 44 -33.36 -33.84 66.56
N ARG A 45 -33.98 -32.65 66.55
CA ARG A 45 -34.87 -32.17 67.62
C ARG A 45 -36.20 -32.94 67.69
N GLU A 46 -36.67 -33.45 66.57
CA GLU A 46 -37.83 -34.35 66.50
C GLU A 46 -37.50 -35.80 66.89
N GLY A 47 -36.23 -36.12 67.16
CA GLY A 47 -35.80 -37.45 67.59
C GLY A 47 -35.76 -38.49 66.47
N GLN A 48 -35.74 -38.08 65.19
CA GLN A 48 -35.80 -38.97 64.04
C GLN A 48 -34.43 -39.52 63.58
N VAL A 49 -33.33 -39.01 64.14
CA VAL A 49 -31.96 -39.38 63.77
C VAL A 49 -31.41 -40.41 64.75
N LYS A 50 -30.89 -41.54 64.23
CA LYS A 50 -30.36 -42.64 65.07
C LYS A 50 -28.87 -42.45 65.40
N SER A 51 -28.07 -42.15 64.38
CA SER A 51 -26.62 -41.99 64.55
C SER A 51 -26.04 -41.05 63.50
N VAL A 52 -24.96 -40.37 63.87
CA VAL A 52 -24.29 -39.37 63.04
C VAL A 52 -22.78 -39.57 63.08
N ASN A 53 -22.11 -39.51 61.93
CA ASN A 53 -20.67 -39.50 61.82
C ASN A 53 -20.24 -38.15 61.23
N ILE A 54 -19.32 -37.47 61.92
CA ILE A 54 -18.87 -36.11 61.60
C ILE A 54 -17.44 -36.18 61.07
N ASP A 55 -17.23 -35.75 59.83
CA ASP A 55 -15.92 -35.50 59.24
C ASP A 55 -15.55 -34.02 59.48
N PRO A 56 -14.66 -33.72 60.45
CA PRO A 56 -14.33 -32.35 60.81
C PRO A 56 -13.52 -31.61 59.73
N GLN A 57 -12.83 -32.31 58.82
CA GLN A 57 -12.05 -31.64 57.77
C GLN A 57 -12.90 -31.19 56.60
N LYS A 58 -13.88 -32.00 56.20
CA LYS A 58 -14.78 -31.69 55.08
C LYS A 58 -16.05 -30.97 55.55
N GLN A 59 -16.19 -30.70 56.85
CA GLN A 59 -17.41 -30.21 57.50
C GLN A 59 -18.65 -31.03 57.11
N GLN A 60 -18.45 -32.33 56.85
CA GLN A 60 -19.47 -33.21 56.32
C GLN A 60 -20.04 -34.08 57.43
N VAL A 61 -21.36 -34.14 57.51
CA VAL A 61 -22.10 -34.91 58.51
C VAL A 61 -22.89 -36.00 57.78
N LYS A 62 -22.59 -37.26 58.03
CA LYS A 62 -23.32 -38.41 57.47
C LYS A 62 -24.09 -39.09 58.58
N GLY A 63 -25.38 -39.33 58.39
CA GLY A 63 -26.20 -39.93 59.44
C GLY A 63 -27.20 -40.93 58.91
N THR A 64 -27.77 -41.70 59.83
CA THR A 64 -28.82 -42.67 59.54
C THR A 64 -30.07 -42.28 60.33
N LEU A 65 -31.20 -42.16 59.64
CA LEU A 65 -32.51 -41.94 60.26
C LEU A 65 -33.03 -43.23 60.91
N LEU A 66 -34.01 -43.13 61.80
CA LEU A 66 -34.66 -44.28 62.42
C LEU A 66 -35.26 -45.25 61.38
N ASP A 67 -35.70 -44.73 60.23
CA ASP A 67 -36.26 -45.50 59.11
C ASP A 67 -35.20 -46.27 58.29
N GLY A 68 -33.92 -46.18 58.67
CA GLY A 68 -32.80 -46.86 58.02
C GLY A 68 -32.19 -46.11 56.82
N ASN A 69 -32.79 -44.99 56.40
CA ASN A 69 -32.26 -44.16 55.33
C ASN A 69 -31.00 -43.39 55.77
N THR A 70 -29.96 -43.43 54.96
CA THR A 70 -28.73 -42.64 55.16
C THR A 70 -28.83 -41.30 54.46
N PHE A 71 -28.39 -40.24 55.13
CA PHE A 71 -28.31 -38.89 54.56
C PHE A 71 -26.91 -38.32 54.71
N THR A 72 -26.65 -37.27 53.94
CA THR A 72 -25.45 -36.46 54.11
C THR A 72 -25.81 -34.99 54.15
N THR A 73 -25.22 -34.23 55.06
CA THR A 73 -25.37 -32.78 55.14
C THR A 73 -24.03 -32.14 55.41
N PHE A 74 -23.95 -30.82 55.29
CA PHE A 74 -22.72 -30.06 55.53
C PHE A 74 -23.00 -29.07 56.65
N SER A 75 -22.19 -29.13 57.71
CA SER A 75 -22.32 -28.21 58.85
C SER A 75 -21.63 -26.89 58.51
N PRO A 76 -22.29 -25.73 58.70
CA PRO A 76 -21.66 -24.42 58.52
C PRO A 76 -20.61 -24.08 59.60
N GLY A 77 -20.30 -25.01 60.51
CA GLY A 77 -19.40 -24.79 61.65
C GLY A 77 -20.12 -24.24 62.88
N ASP A 78 -21.29 -24.79 63.19
CA ASP A 78 -22.09 -24.42 64.36
C ASP A 78 -21.61 -25.15 65.64
N ASP A 79 -21.16 -24.39 66.63
CA ASP A 79 -20.71 -24.89 67.94
C ASP A 79 -21.85 -25.55 68.75
N GLY A 80 -23.11 -25.26 68.42
CA GLY A 80 -24.30 -25.81 69.09
C GLY A 80 -24.66 -27.24 68.69
N LEU A 81 -24.14 -27.75 67.56
CA LEU A 81 -24.55 -29.03 66.98
C LEU A 81 -24.33 -30.22 67.93
N VAL A 82 -23.17 -30.27 68.58
CA VAL A 82 -22.83 -31.36 69.51
C VAL A 82 -23.78 -31.37 70.71
N ASN A 83 -24.15 -30.18 71.20
CA ASN A 83 -25.10 -30.06 72.30
C ASN A 83 -26.51 -30.51 71.89
N ASP A 84 -26.96 -30.16 70.68
CA ASP A 84 -28.27 -30.60 70.16
C ASP A 84 -28.32 -32.14 69.97
N LEU A 85 -27.22 -32.77 69.56
CA LEU A 85 -27.12 -34.24 69.46
C LEU A 85 -27.14 -34.93 70.83
N ILE A 86 -26.43 -34.39 71.82
CA ILE A 86 -26.41 -34.91 73.20
C ILE A 86 -27.80 -34.79 73.84
N ASN A 87 -28.45 -33.62 73.74
CA ASN A 87 -29.75 -33.36 74.35
C ASN A 87 -30.86 -34.27 73.79
N ASN A 88 -30.73 -34.72 72.53
CA ASN A 88 -31.68 -35.59 71.86
C ASN A 88 -31.25 -37.07 71.83
N ASN A 89 -30.23 -37.46 72.62
CA ASN A 89 -29.72 -38.84 72.74
C ASN A 89 -29.30 -39.48 71.40
N VAL A 90 -28.73 -38.71 70.47
CA VAL A 90 -28.22 -39.23 69.19
C VAL A 90 -26.77 -39.68 69.35
N ALA A 91 -26.46 -40.92 68.95
CA ALA A 91 -25.09 -41.43 68.99
C ALA A 91 -24.24 -40.78 67.88
N PHE A 92 -23.07 -40.22 68.22
CA PHE A 92 -22.18 -39.65 67.23
C PHE A 92 -20.71 -40.07 67.37
N GLU A 93 -20.03 -40.22 66.22
CA GLU A 93 -18.61 -40.54 66.11
C GLU A 93 -17.92 -39.51 65.18
N ALA A 94 -16.61 -39.31 65.35
CA ALA A 94 -15.81 -38.45 64.48
C ALA A 94 -14.63 -39.22 63.88
N GLU A 95 -14.44 -39.13 62.57
CA GLU A 95 -13.36 -39.83 61.85
C GLU A 95 -12.03 -39.04 61.91
N PRO A 96 -10.87 -39.73 62.07
CA PRO A 96 -9.55 -39.10 61.99
C PRO A 96 -9.20 -38.71 60.53
N PRO A 97 -8.37 -37.66 60.31
CA PRO A 97 -7.93 -37.26 58.98
C PRO A 97 -7.28 -38.36 58.15
N GLU A 98 -7.71 -38.56 56.90
CA GLU A 98 -6.99 -39.39 55.93
C GLU A 98 -5.78 -38.62 55.38
N GLU A 99 -4.57 -38.99 55.78
CA GLU A 99 -3.35 -38.49 55.13
C GLU A 99 -3.11 -39.22 53.80
N PRO A 100 -3.00 -38.51 52.66
CA PRO A 100 -2.69 -39.15 51.39
C PRO A 100 -1.28 -39.77 51.43
N SER A 101 -1.14 -41.00 50.93
CA SER A 101 0.14 -41.71 50.96
C SER A 101 1.26 -40.90 50.29
N LEU A 102 2.37 -40.68 51.01
CA LEU A 102 3.50 -39.85 50.56
C LEU A 102 4.05 -40.29 49.19
N LEU A 103 4.03 -41.59 48.89
CA LEU A 103 4.49 -42.13 47.61
C LEU A 103 3.62 -41.70 46.42
N VAL A 104 2.29 -41.65 46.60
CA VAL A 104 1.36 -41.22 45.54
C VAL A 104 1.47 -39.72 45.29
N SER A 105 1.68 -38.92 46.35
CA SER A 105 1.89 -37.47 46.23
C SER A 105 3.19 -37.11 45.49
N ILE A 106 4.28 -37.82 45.76
CA ILE A 106 5.57 -37.61 45.06
C ILE A 106 5.46 -37.93 43.57
N LEU A 107 4.83 -39.07 43.23
CA LEU A 107 4.65 -39.49 41.84
C LEU A 107 3.81 -38.49 41.04
N ILE A 108 2.71 -38.00 41.60
CA ILE A 108 1.82 -37.04 40.92
C ILE A 108 2.52 -35.69 40.70
N ASN A 109 3.28 -35.20 41.69
CA ASN A 109 3.97 -33.92 41.57
C ASN A 109 5.20 -33.95 40.67
N TRP A 110 5.87 -35.11 40.52
CA TRP A 110 7.05 -35.23 39.67
C TRP A 110 6.73 -35.71 38.25
N PHE A 111 5.54 -36.25 38.02
CA PHE A 111 5.09 -36.68 36.69
C PHE A 111 5.21 -35.57 35.62
N PRO A 112 4.82 -34.30 35.86
CA PRO A 112 4.99 -33.23 34.87
C PRO A 112 6.46 -32.98 34.49
N LEU A 113 7.38 -33.13 35.44
CA LEU A 113 8.81 -32.96 35.22
C LEU A 113 9.37 -34.10 34.35
N PHE A 114 8.98 -35.35 34.62
CA PHE A 114 9.41 -36.50 33.83
C PHE A 114 8.87 -36.45 32.39
N VAL A 115 7.65 -35.98 32.19
CA VAL A 115 7.07 -35.76 30.86
C VAL A 115 7.87 -34.70 30.10
N LEU A 116 8.27 -33.61 30.76
CA LEU A 116 9.04 -32.53 30.16
C LEU A 116 10.47 -32.98 29.78
N ILE A 117 11.11 -33.78 30.64
CA ILE A 117 12.41 -34.41 30.36
C ILE A 117 12.29 -35.41 29.18
N GLY A 118 11.24 -36.23 29.16
CA GLY A 118 10.98 -37.16 28.05
C GLY A 118 10.78 -36.46 26.72
N LEU A 119 10.01 -35.37 26.70
CA LEU A 119 9.84 -34.50 25.53
C LEU A 119 11.14 -33.83 25.12
N TRP A 120 11.95 -33.36 26.07
CA TRP A 120 13.24 -32.73 25.80
C TRP A 120 14.23 -33.72 25.14
N ILE A 121 14.29 -34.96 25.63
CA ILE A 121 15.09 -36.03 25.03
C ILE A 121 14.55 -36.39 23.64
N PHE A 122 13.23 -36.48 23.47
CA PHE A 122 12.60 -36.76 22.18
C PHE A 122 12.91 -35.67 21.15
N PHE A 123 12.83 -34.38 21.51
CA PHE A 123 13.18 -33.26 20.63
C PHE A 123 14.67 -33.26 20.26
N MET A 124 15.58 -33.51 21.20
CA MET A 124 17.01 -33.62 20.88
C MET A 124 17.28 -34.79 19.94
N ARG A 125 16.61 -35.93 20.13
CA ARG A 125 16.75 -37.09 19.24
C ARG A 125 16.18 -36.84 17.85
N GLN A 126 15.13 -36.02 17.73
CA GLN A 126 14.56 -35.63 16.44
C GLN A 126 15.40 -34.57 15.72
N MET A 127 16.05 -33.67 16.45
CA MET A 127 16.98 -32.67 15.87
C MET A 127 18.28 -33.29 15.34
N GLN A 128 18.69 -34.45 15.88
CA GLN A 128 19.94 -35.12 15.50
C GLN A 128 19.72 -36.37 14.61
N GLY A 129 18.52 -36.96 14.61
CA GLY A 129 18.24 -38.27 14.00
C GLY A 129 17.45 -38.29 12.68
N GLY A 130 17.10 -37.13 12.10
CA GLY A 130 16.34 -37.05 10.84
C GLY A 130 17.01 -36.13 9.82
N GLY A 131 17.77 -36.69 8.87
CA GLY A 131 18.20 -35.98 7.66
C GLY A 131 19.32 -34.94 7.86
N GLY A 132 20.55 -35.43 8.05
CA GLY A 132 21.82 -34.77 7.71
C GLY A 132 22.02 -33.30 8.10
N GLY A 133 22.62 -33.04 9.27
CA GLY A 133 23.61 -31.97 9.53
C GLY A 133 23.34 -30.52 9.08
N ARG A 134 22.13 -30.16 8.64
CA ARG A 134 21.82 -28.89 7.96
C ARG A 134 21.08 -27.87 8.82
N GLY A 135 20.66 -28.23 10.04
CA GLY A 135 19.88 -27.34 10.92
C GLY A 135 20.67 -26.13 11.42
N ALA A 136 21.89 -26.32 11.93
CA ALA A 136 22.72 -25.23 12.45
C ALA A 136 23.66 -24.61 11.38
N MET A 137 24.08 -25.39 10.38
CA MET A 137 25.01 -24.96 9.31
C MET A 137 24.33 -24.21 8.15
N SER A 138 23.00 -24.07 8.13
CA SER A 138 22.29 -23.33 7.07
C SER A 138 21.98 -21.87 7.44
N PHE A 139 22.20 -21.46 8.70
CA PHE A 139 21.92 -20.08 9.17
C PHE A 139 22.76 -19.00 8.47
N GLY A 140 23.97 -19.35 8.00
CA GLY A 140 24.90 -18.44 7.32
C GLY A 140 24.83 -18.44 5.79
N LYS A 141 23.95 -19.25 5.18
CA LYS A 141 23.82 -19.29 3.72
C LYS A 141 23.01 -18.11 3.20
N SER A 142 23.41 -17.59 2.04
CA SER A 142 22.71 -16.54 1.32
C SER A 142 21.30 -17.00 0.94
N LYS A 143 20.31 -16.13 1.19
CA LYS A 143 18.93 -16.28 0.71
C LYS A 143 18.74 -15.73 -0.70
N ALA A 144 19.81 -15.28 -1.37
CA ALA A 144 19.75 -14.71 -2.70
C ALA A 144 19.08 -15.67 -3.69
N ARG A 145 18.14 -15.15 -4.46
CA ARG A 145 17.49 -15.92 -5.52
C ARG A 145 18.36 -15.79 -6.78
N MET A 146 18.89 -16.91 -7.25
CA MET A 146 19.59 -16.98 -8.53
C MET A 146 18.56 -17.25 -9.64
N LEU A 147 18.51 -16.37 -10.62
CA LEU A 147 17.82 -16.60 -11.88
C LEU A 147 18.87 -17.02 -12.92
N SER A 148 18.71 -18.22 -13.46
CA SER A 148 19.53 -18.69 -14.59
C SER A 148 19.24 -17.85 -15.84
N GLU A 149 20.16 -17.84 -16.80
CA GLU A 149 20.05 -17.08 -18.05
C GLU A 149 18.69 -17.28 -18.74
N ASP A 150 18.21 -18.53 -18.85
CA ASP A 150 16.93 -18.87 -19.47
C ASP A 150 15.68 -18.34 -18.74
N GLN A 151 15.83 -18.00 -17.46
CA GLN A 151 14.74 -17.49 -16.63
C GLN A 151 14.60 -15.96 -16.73
N VAL A 152 15.65 -15.25 -17.17
CA VAL A 152 15.64 -13.80 -17.33
C VAL A 152 15.07 -13.43 -18.70
N LYS A 153 13.74 -13.28 -18.77
CA LYS A 153 13.03 -12.95 -20.03
C LYS A 153 12.93 -11.46 -20.34
N VAL A 154 13.23 -10.61 -19.35
CA VAL A 154 13.08 -9.16 -19.47
C VAL A 154 14.28 -8.60 -20.21
N THR A 155 14.05 -7.76 -21.22
CA THR A 155 15.11 -7.10 -22.01
C THR A 155 14.89 -5.58 -22.07
N PHE A 156 15.77 -4.84 -22.74
CA PHE A 156 15.60 -3.38 -22.89
C PHE A 156 14.32 -2.97 -23.64
N SER A 157 13.69 -3.87 -24.40
CA SER A 157 12.39 -3.58 -25.03
C SER A 157 11.22 -3.52 -24.04
N ASP A 158 11.37 -4.12 -22.85
CA ASP A 158 10.36 -4.12 -21.80
C ASP A 158 10.50 -2.95 -20.82
N VAL A 159 11.60 -2.20 -20.92
CA VAL A 159 11.87 -0.98 -20.15
C VAL A 159 11.64 0.20 -21.08
N ALA A 160 10.97 1.25 -20.62
CA ALA A 160 10.67 2.43 -21.43
C ALA A 160 10.76 3.70 -20.57
N GLY A 161 10.91 4.86 -21.23
CA GLY A 161 10.92 6.17 -20.56
C GLY A 161 12.16 6.51 -19.75
N VAL A 162 13.26 5.75 -19.91
CA VAL A 162 14.54 5.96 -19.23
C VAL A 162 15.72 5.72 -20.20
N GLU A 163 15.67 6.39 -21.35
CA GLU A 163 16.63 6.15 -22.44
C GLU A 163 18.06 6.56 -22.08
N GLU A 164 18.23 7.66 -21.33
CA GLU A 164 19.53 8.11 -20.84
C GLU A 164 20.15 7.07 -19.90
N ALA A 165 19.36 6.53 -18.97
CA ALA A 165 19.82 5.48 -18.07
C ALA A 165 20.16 4.18 -18.82
N LYS A 166 19.41 3.84 -19.89
CA LYS A 166 19.71 2.69 -20.75
C LYS A 166 21.02 2.86 -21.51
N GLU A 167 21.26 4.04 -22.08
CA GLU A 167 22.51 4.35 -22.78
C GLU A 167 23.70 4.23 -21.82
N GLU A 168 23.56 4.74 -20.60
CA GLU A 168 24.62 4.66 -19.59
C GLU A 168 24.97 3.22 -19.18
N VAL A 169 23.97 2.34 -19.07
CA VAL A 169 24.20 0.93 -18.72
C VAL A 169 24.49 0.03 -19.93
N SER A 170 24.32 0.53 -21.16
CA SER A 170 24.60 -0.24 -22.39
C SER A 170 26.07 -0.66 -22.47
N GLU A 171 26.98 0.17 -21.98
CA GLU A 171 28.41 -0.15 -21.89
C GLU A 171 28.66 -1.41 -21.03
N MET A 172 27.86 -1.60 -19.98
CA MET A 172 27.97 -2.75 -19.06
C MET A 172 27.50 -4.03 -19.72
N VAL A 173 26.46 -3.94 -20.55
CA VAL A 173 25.96 -5.07 -21.36
C VAL A 173 27.02 -5.53 -22.35
N ASP A 174 27.62 -4.59 -23.08
CA ASP A 174 28.68 -4.89 -24.04
C ASP A 174 29.88 -5.56 -23.38
N PHE A 175 30.24 -5.12 -22.17
CA PHE A 175 31.30 -5.75 -21.40
C PHE A 175 30.92 -7.18 -20.97
N LEU A 176 29.73 -7.39 -20.41
CA LEU A 176 29.30 -8.73 -19.98
C LEU A 176 29.22 -9.71 -21.16
N ARG A 177 28.91 -9.21 -22.38
CA ARG A 177 28.92 -10.00 -23.62
C ARG A 177 30.33 -10.31 -24.14
N ASP A 178 31.24 -9.35 -24.14
CA ASP A 178 32.64 -9.53 -24.57
C ASP A 178 33.65 -8.80 -23.67
N PRO A 179 34.03 -9.39 -22.53
CA PRO A 179 35.01 -8.80 -21.62
C PRO A 179 36.38 -8.58 -22.25
N SER A 180 36.74 -9.39 -23.24
CA SER A 180 38.07 -9.41 -23.86
C SER A 180 38.36 -8.13 -24.65
N LYS A 181 37.32 -7.52 -25.23
CA LYS A 181 37.40 -6.27 -25.98
C LYS A 181 37.92 -5.10 -25.11
N PHE A 182 37.47 -5.02 -23.87
CA PHE A 182 37.84 -3.96 -22.93
C PHE A 182 39.20 -4.21 -22.27
N GLN A 183 39.50 -5.47 -21.92
CA GLN A 183 40.79 -5.85 -21.33
C GLN A 183 41.97 -5.56 -22.28
N LYS A 184 41.80 -5.81 -23.60
CA LYS A 184 42.83 -5.53 -24.62
C LYS A 184 43.19 -4.04 -24.72
N LEU A 185 42.25 -3.16 -24.40
CA LEU A 185 42.44 -1.71 -24.43
C LEU A 185 42.91 -1.14 -23.08
N GLY A 186 43.05 -1.98 -22.05
CA GLY A 186 43.42 -1.55 -20.69
C GLY A 186 42.31 -0.82 -19.94
N GLY A 187 41.07 -0.91 -20.40
CA GLY A 187 39.90 -0.33 -19.73
C GLY A 187 39.60 -1.06 -18.43
N LYS A 188 39.33 -0.30 -17.35
CA LYS A 188 38.85 -0.84 -16.07
C LYS A 188 37.33 -0.69 -16.01
N ILE A 189 36.65 -1.77 -15.62
CA ILE A 189 35.19 -1.79 -15.51
C ILE A 189 34.79 -1.26 -14.12
N PRO A 190 33.68 -0.49 -14.04
CA PRO A 190 33.08 -0.18 -12.75
C PRO A 190 32.70 -1.48 -12.04
N LYS A 191 33.23 -1.68 -10.84
CA LYS A 191 32.93 -2.89 -10.04
C LYS A 191 31.50 -2.84 -9.50
N GLY A 192 30.98 -1.63 -9.30
CA GLY A 192 29.69 -1.40 -8.68
C GLY A 192 28.94 -0.24 -9.33
N VAL A 193 27.64 -0.43 -9.50
CA VAL A 193 26.74 0.56 -10.06
C VAL A 193 25.64 0.84 -9.06
N LEU A 194 25.46 2.09 -8.66
CA LEU A 194 24.36 2.50 -7.82
C LEU A 194 23.26 3.13 -8.67
N MET A 195 22.10 2.49 -8.73
CA MET A 195 20.88 3.02 -9.33
C MET A 195 20.13 3.87 -8.31
N VAL A 196 19.98 5.15 -8.62
CA VAL A 196 19.35 6.15 -7.74
C VAL A 196 18.07 6.65 -8.38
N GLY A 197 16.97 6.71 -7.63
CA GLY A 197 15.74 7.32 -8.12
C GLY A 197 14.55 7.02 -7.24
N SER A 198 13.43 7.66 -7.49
CA SER A 198 12.20 7.47 -6.70
C SER A 198 11.70 6.01 -6.73
N PRO A 199 10.90 5.58 -5.75
CA PRO A 199 10.26 4.27 -5.80
C PRO A 199 9.44 4.10 -7.08
N GLY A 200 9.41 2.88 -7.63
CA GLY A 200 8.58 2.57 -8.80
C GLY A 200 9.09 3.06 -10.17
N THR A 201 10.27 3.69 -10.26
CA THR A 201 10.86 4.12 -11.54
C THR A 201 11.46 2.98 -12.37
N GLY A 202 11.43 1.74 -11.87
CA GLY A 202 11.87 0.57 -12.63
C GLY A 202 13.35 0.21 -12.46
N LYS A 203 14.04 0.67 -11.40
CA LYS A 203 15.44 0.30 -11.09
C LYS A 203 15.67 -1.23 -11.14
N THR A 204 14.85 -2.00 -10.42
CA THR A 204 14.93 -3.47 -10.40
C THR A 204 14.59 -4.10 -11.76
N LEU A 205 13.72 -3.45 -12.55
CA LEU A 205 13.39 -3.90 -13.91
C LEU A 205 14.55 -3.65 -14.87
N LEU A 206 15.19 -2.48 -14.79
CA LEU A 206 16.37 -2.12 -15.58
C LEU A 206 17.54 -3.06 -15.27
N ALA A 207 17.82 -3.35 -14.00
CA ALA A 207 18.87 -4.30 -13.63
C ALA A 207 18.63 -5.71 -14.20
N LYS A 208 17.37 -6.19 -14.19
CA LYS A 208 16.99 -7.44 -14.85
C LYS A 208 17.14 -7.38 -16.36
N ALA A 209 16.81 -6.25 -16.97
CA ALA A 209 16.95 -6.04 -18.41
C ALA A 209 18.42 -6.04 -18.86
N ILE A 210 19.33 -5.48 -18.07
CA ILE A 210 20.79 -5.56 -18.32
C ILE A 210 21.23 -7.03 -18.35
N ALA A 211 20.78 -7.84 -17.38
CA ALA A 211 21.10 -9.27 -17.33
C ALA A 211 20.52 -10.05 -18.51
N GLY A 212 19.26 -9.77 -18.90
CA GLY A 212 18.60 -10.41 -20.04
C GLY A 212 19.23 -10.03 -21.37
N GLU A 213 19.64 -8.77 -21.53
CA GLU A 213 20.35 -8.30 -22.72
C GLU A 213 21.76 -8.93 -22.79
N ALA A 214 22.49 -8.96 -21.67
CA ALA A 214 23.81 -9.59 -21.61
C ALA A 214 23.77 -11.13 -21.67
N LYS A 215 22.60 -11.74 -21.41
CA LYS A 215 22.40 -13.19 -21.26
C LYS A 215 23.32 -13.80 -20.20
N VAL A 216 23.34 -13.20 -19.01
CA VAL A 216 24.13 -13.68 -17.86
C VAL A 216 23.22 -14.01 -16.66
N PRO A 217 23.66 -14.87 -15.72
CA PRO A 217 22.91 -15.15 -14.50
C PRO A 217 22.67 -13.88 -13.66
N PHE A 218 21.50 -13.81 -13.04
CA PHE A 218 21.08 -12.68 -12.22
C PHE A 218 20.79 -13.12 -10.78
N PHE A 219 21.59 -12.66 -9.84
CA PHE A 219 21.38 -12.87 -8.40
C PHE A 219 20.64 -11.67 -7.83
N THR A 220 19.54 -11.90 -7.11
CA THR A 220 18.79 -10.83 -6.46
C THR A 220 18.64 -11.09 -4.97
N ILE A 221 18.91 -10.05 -4.18
CA ILE A 221 18.74 -10.02 -2.72
C ILE A 221 18.22 -8.65 -2.29
N SER A 222 17.41 -8.59 -1.24
CA SER A 222 17.04 -7.31 -0.63
C SER A 222 18.06 -6.94 0.44
N GLY A 223 18.39 -5.65 0.55
CA GLY A 223 19.26 -5.11 1.59
C GLY A 223 18.75 -5.44 3.00
N SER A 224 17.43 -5.50 3.17
CA SER A 224 16.82 -5.91 4.44
C SER A 224 17.06 -7.38 4.80
N ASP A 225 17.33 -8.27 3.82
CA ASP A 225 17.65 -9.69 4.10
C ASP A 225 19.01 -9.86 4.79
N PHE A 226 19.84 -8.82 4.79
CA PHE A 226 21.11 -8.84 5.50
C PHE A 226 20.98 -8.40 6.95
N VAL A 227 19.89 -7.73 7.33
CA VAL A 227 19.66 -7.24 8.70
C VAL A 227 18.90 -8.31 9.50
N GLU A 228 19.58 -8.94 10.45
CA GLU A 228 19.02 -10.03 11.27
C GLU A 228 19.29 -9.80 12.76
N MET A 229 18.56 -10.51 13.63
CA MET A 229 18.70 -10.39 15.09
C MET A 229 20.05 -10.91 15.63
N PHE A 230 20.78 -11.70 14.84
CA PHE A 230 22.02 -12.34 15.26
C PHE A 230 23.24 -11.68 14.60
N VAL A 231 24.14 -11.16 15.44
CA VAL A 231 25.39 -10.54 15.00
C VAL A 231 26.22 -11.52 14.16
N GLY A 232 26.73 -11.03 13.02
CA GLY A 232 27.59 -11.81 12.11
C GLY A 232 26.86 -12.67 11.07
N VAL A 233 25.54 -12.85 11.18
CA VAL A 233 24.77 -13.60 10.16
C VAL A 233 24.73 -12.84 8.84
N GLY A 234 24.48 -11.52 8.86
CA GLY A 234 24.49 -10.68 7.67
C GLY A 234 25.83 -10.75 6.92
N ALA A 235 26.94 -10.56 7.64
CA ALA A 235 28.29 -10.69 7.08
C ALA A 235 28.57 -12.09 6.47
N SER A 236 28.12 -13.17 7.12
CA SER A 236 28.26 -14.52 6.54
C SER A 236 27.50 -14.68 5.22
N ARG A 237 26.29 -14.12 5.11
CA ARG A 237 25.47 -14.17 3.89
C ARG A 237 26.10 -13.37 2.76
N VAL A 238 26.68 -12.21 3.07
CA VAL A 238 27.44 -11.41 2.09
C VAL A 238 28.55 -12.25 1.49
N ARG A 239 29.38 -12.91 2.32
CA ARG A 239 30.46 -13.79 1.81
C ARG A 239 29.95 -14.92 0.92
N ASP A 240 28.95 -15.66 1.37
CA ASP A 240 28.39 -16.79 0.60
C ASP A 240 27.77 -16.34 -0.72
N MET A 241 27.11 -15.17 -0.74
CA MET A 241 26.58 -14.57 -1.97
C MET A 241 27.71 -14.28 -2.98
N PHE A 242 28.78 -13.65 -2.52
CA PHE A 242 29.93 -13.32 -3.35
C PHE A 242 30.69 -14.56 -3.83
N GLU A 243 30.85 -15.58 -2.98
CA GLU A 243 31.46 -16.86 -3.37
C GLU A 243 30.63 -17.60 -4.44
N GLN A 244 29.30 -17.57 -4.32
CA GLN A 244 28.41 -18.14 -5.34
C GLN A 244 28.46 -17.36 -6.65
N ALA A 245 28.44 -16.03 -6.60
CA ALA A 245 28.56 -15.20 -7.80
C ALA A 245 29.87 -15.48 -8.56
N LYS A 246 31.00 -15.58 -7.85
CA LYS A 246 32.31 -15.94 -8.44
C LYS A 246 32.30 -17.27 -9.18
N LYS A 247 31.55 -18.28 -8.70
CA LYS A 247 31.42 -19.59 -9.36
C LYS A 247 30.59 -19.54 -10.64
N HIS A 248 29.75 -18.52 -10.80
CA HIS A 248 28.82 -18.35 -11.91
C HIS A 248 29.17 -17.15 -12.81
N ALA A 249 30.39 -16.62 -12.70
CA ALA A 249 30.84 -15.51 -13.52
C ALA A 249 30.95 -15.89 -15.01
N PRO A 250 30.62 -14.99 -15.96
CA PRO A 250 30.14 -13.62 -15.74
C PRO A 250 28.70 -13.56 -15.24
N CYS A 251 28.40 -12.72 -14.25
CA CYS A 251 27.06 -12.59 -13.66
C CYS A 251 26.81 -11.21 -13.04
N ILE A 252 25.54 -10.93 -12.74
CA ILE A 252 25.13 -9.70 -12.03
C ILE A 252 24.62 -10.05 -10.63
N ILE A 253 25.10 -9.30 -9.63
CA ILE A 253 24.56 -9.28 -8.27
C ILE A 253 23.72 -8.02 -8.12
N PHE A 254 22.41 -8.15 -7.90
CA PHE A 254 21.50 -7.05 -7.64
C PHE A 254 21.09 -7.00 -6.16
N ILE A 255 21.37 -5.87 -5.51
CA ILE A 255 21.00 -5.57 -4.12
C ILE A 255 19.96 -4.45 -4.14
N ASP A 256 18.70 -4.78 -3.87
CA ASP A 256 17.63 -3.78 -3.71
C ASP A 256 17.70 -3.15 -2.31
N GLU A 257 17.18 -1.93 -2.12
CA GLU A 257 17.14 -1.24 -0.82
C GLU A 257 18.48 -1.27 -0.04
N ILE A 258 19.58 -0.95 -0.72
CA ILE A 258 20.93 -0.98 -0.12
C ILE A 258 21.04 -0.06 1.12
N ASP A 259 20.18 0.95 1.23
CA ASP A 259 20.07 1.85 2.38
C ASP A 259 19.65 1.15 3.68
N ALA A 260 19.12 -0.08 3.63
CA ALA A 260 18.87 -0.88 4.82
C ALA A 260 20.17 -1.24 5.59
N VAL A 261 21.26 -1.50 4.84
CA VAL A 261 22.59 -1.86 5.38
C VAL A 261 23.62 -0.76 5.24
N GLY A 262 23.47 0.10 4.23
CA GLY A 262 24.44 1.12 3.85
C GLY A 262 24.25 2.46 4.54
N ARG A 263 23.38 2.55 5.55
CA ARG A 263 23.03 3.83 6.19
C ARG A 263 24.18 4.39 7.02
N HIS A 264 24.47 5.68 6.90
CA HIS A 264 25.46 6.38 7.69
C HIS A 264 25.09 6.38 9.19
N ARG A 265 26.11 6.34 10.06
CA ARG A 265 25.95 6.34 11.52
C ARG A 265 25.12 7.54 11.99
N GLY A 266 24.12 7.27 12.83
CA GLY A 266 23.55 8.25 13.77
C GLY A 266 24.11 7.99 15.16
N ALA A 267 24.25 9.02 16.00
CA ALA A 267 24.77 8.93 17.37
C ALA A 267 23.76 8.26 18.34
N GLY A 268 23.30 7.05 18.03
CA GLY A 268 22.35 6.28 18.83
C GLY A 268 23.07 5.32 19.77
N LEU A 269 22.94 5.52 21.08
CA LEU A 269 23.32 4.53 22.09
C LEU A 269 22.36 3.33 22.02
N GLY A 270 22.74 2.27 21.32
CA GLY A 270 22.00 1.00 21.30
C GLY A 270 22.61 -0.05 20.37
N GLY A 271 22.80 -1.28 20.87
CA GLY A 271 23.53 -2.38 20.22
C GLY A 271 22.94 -2.98 18.93
N GLY A 272 22.03 -2.28 18.24
CA GLY A 272 21.58 -2.64 16.88
C GLY A 272 22.51 -2.10 15.77
N HIS A 273 23.52 -1.30 16.14
CA HIS A 273 24.49 -0.73 15.20
C HIS A 273 25.56 -1.74 14.76
N ASP A 274 25.95 -2.67 15.63
CA ASP A 274 27.12 -3.54 15.41
C ASP A 274 26.91 -4.54 14.25
N GLU A 275 25.70 -5.05 14.10
CA GLU A 275 25.36 -6.04 13.06
C GLU A 275 25.33 -5.43 11.65
N ARG A 276 24.74 -4.24 11.52
CA ARG A 276 24.69 -3.51 10.24
C ARG A 276 26.08 -3.07 9.83
N GLU A 277 26.86 -2.55 10.78
CA GLU A 277 28.23 -2.11 10.52
C GLU A 277 29.13 -3.28 10.11
N GLN A 278 29.01 -4.43 10.78
CA GLN A 278 29.77 -5.62 10.40
C GLN A 278 29.40 -6.11 9.00
N THR A 279 28.11 -6.11 8.66
CA THR A 279 27.61 -6.52 7.35
C THR A 279 28.07 -5.54 6.26
N LEU A 280 27.97 -4.24 6.51
CA LEU A 280 28.45 -3.19 5.61
C LEU A 280 29.95 -3.31 5.36
N ASN A 281 30.75 -3.44 6.42
CA ASN A 281 32.20 -3.62 6.29
C ASN A 281 32.55 -4.89 5.51
N GLN A 282 31.80 -5.99 5.72
CA GLN A 282 32.01 -7.19 4.92
C GLN A 282 31.70 -6.96 3.44
N LEU A 283 30.62 -6.25 3.11
CA LEU A 283 30.30 -5.87 1.74
C LEU A 283 31.43 -5.06 1.10
N LEU A 284 31.99 -4.09 1.83
CA LEU A 284 33.13 -3.29 1.38
C LEU A 284 34.37 -4.15 1.12
N VAL A 285 34.68 -5.10 2.02
CA VAL A 285 35.80 -6.03 1.86
C VAL A 285 35.63 -6.92 0.63
N GLU A 286 34.43 -7.45 0.39
CA GLU A 286 34.17 -8.26 -0.81
C GLU A 286 34.27 -7.44 -2.10
N MET A 287 33.79 -6.19 -2.11
CA MET A 287 33.90 -5.29 -3.26
C MET A 287 35.36 -4.90 -3.58
N ASP A 288 36.14 -4.60 -2.54
CA ASP A 288 37.56 -4.28 -2.68
C ASP A 288 38.37 -5.52 -3.09
N GLY A 289 37.95 -6.71 -2.64
CA GLY A 289 38.61 -8.01 -2.86
C GLY A 289 38.50 -8.59 -4.28
N PHE A 290 37.76 -7.95 -5.20
CA PHE A 290 37.74 -8.35 -6.60
C PHE A 290 38.95 -7.83 -7.37
N GLU A 291 39.62 -8.71 -8.12
CA GLU A 291 40.43 -8.27 -9.25
C GLU A 291 39.50 -8.00 -10.43
N GLY A 292 39.68 -6.88 -11.16
CA GLY A 292 38.76 -6.40 -12.20
C GLY A 292 38.53 -7.31 -13.41
N ASN A 293 39.04 -8.55 -13.37
CA ASN A 293 38.95 -9.56 -14.42
C ASN A 293 37.92 -10.68 -14.15
N GLU A 294 37.28 -10.72 -12.97
CA GLU A 294 36.36 -11.81 -12.60
C GLU A 294 34.98 -11.74 -13.27
N GLY A 295 34.65 -10.69 -14.05
CA GLY A 295 33.39 -10.62 -14.81
C GLY A 295 32.12 -10.52 -13.96
N VAL A 296 32.25 -10.14 -12.68
CA VAL A 296 31.12 -9.93 -11.75
C VAL A 296 30.84 -8.43 -11.64
N ILE A 297 29.58 -8.04 -11.83
CA ILE A 297 29.12 -6.65 -11.64
C ILE A 297 28.12 -6.60 -10.49
N VAL A 298 28.33 -5.68 -9.54
CA VAL A 298 27.39 -5.42 -8.44
C VAL A 298 26.52 -4.22 -8.80
N ILE A 299 25.20 -4.40 -8.84
CA ILE A 299 24.23 -3.32 -9.03
C ILE A 299 23.45 -3.17 -7.73
N ALA A 300 23.42 -1.97 -7.16
CA ALA A 300 22.60 -1.65 -6.00
C ALA A 300 21.53 -0.64 -6.37
N ALA A 301 20.35 -0.71 -5.75
CA ALA A 301 19.29 0.28 -5.91
C ALA A 301 18.98 0.97 -4.58
N THR A 302 18.78 2.28 -4.62
CA THR A 302 18.26 3.03 -3.47
C THR A 302 17.29 4.13 -3.91
N ASN A 303 16.38 4.48 -3.01
CA ASN A 303 15.54 5.67 -3.14
C ASN A 303 16.14 6.88 -2.39
N ARG A 304 17.20 6.66 -1.61
CA ARG A 304 17.77 7.61 -0.66
C ARG A 304 19.30 7.60 -0.71
N PRO A 305 19.91 8.21 -1.75
CA PRO A 305 21.37 8.25 -1.87
C PRO A 305 22.01 9.08 -0.75
N ASP A 306 21.27 10.04 -0.19
CA ASP A 306 21.66 10.97 0.87
C ASP A 306 22.02 10.27 2.19
N VAL A 307 21.35 9.17 2.52
CA VAL A 307 21.59 8.47 3.80
C VAL A 307 22.70 7.44 3.74
N LEU A 308 23.27 7.19 2.55
CA LEU A 308 24.29 6.16 2.37
C LEU A 308 25.63 6.59 2.94
N ASP A 309 26.39 5.62 3.45
CA ASP A 309 27.76 5.81 3.88
C ASP A 309 28.63 6.22 2.66
N PRO A 310 29.30 7.38 2.68
CA PRO A 310 30.19 7.82 1.61
C PRO A 310 31.29 6.81 1.26
N ALA A 311 31.63 5.89 2.17
CA ALA A 311 32.54 4.79 1.90
C ALA A 311 32.06 3.89 0.75
N LEU A 312 30.75 3.69 0.57
CA LEU A 312 30.18 2.90 -0.54
C LEU A 312 30.41 3.57 -1.90
N LEU A 313 30.45 4.90 -1.93
CA LEU A 313 30.54 5.71 -3.15
C LEU A 313 31.99 5.97 -3.59
N ARG A 314 32.98 5.41 -2.89
CA ARG A 314 34.40 5.61 -3.24
C ARG A 314 34.79 4.82 -4.51
N PRO A 315 35.74 5.33 -5.30
CA PRO A 315 36.25 4.61 -6.48
C PRO A 315 36.68 3.17 -6.16
N GLY A 316 36.27 2.22 -7.01
CA GLY A 316 36.47 0.79 -6.78
C GLY A 316 35.33 0.08 -6.03
N ARG A 317 34.29 0.79 -5.61
CA ARG A 317 33.05 0.24 -5.03
C ARG A 317 31.87 0.57 -5.92
N PHE A 318 30.92 1.39 -5.47
CA PHE A 318 29.90 1.98 -6.34
C PHE A 318 30.43 3.25 -6.99
N ASP A 319 31.35 3.06 -7.94
CA ASP A 319 32.04 4.13 -8.63
C ASP A 319 31.23 4.75 -9.78
N ARG A 320 30.16 4.07 -10.22
CA ARG A 320 29.19 4.63 -11.15
C ARG A 320 27.82 4.82 -10.50
N GLN A 321 27.21 5.98 -10.73
CA GLN A 321 25.88 6.31 -10.26
C GLN A 321 24.99 6.57 -11.47
N VAL A 322 23.96 5.74 -11.63
CA VAL A 322 22.97 5.87 -12.71
C VAL A 322 21.70 6.42 -12.10
N VAL A 323 21.30 7.61 -12.52
CA VAL A 323 20.04 8.22 -12.07
C VAL A 323 18.90 7.71 -12.93
N VAL A 324 17.88 7.14 -12.30
CA VAL A 324 16.64 6.66 -12.92
C VAL A 324 15.51 7.59 -12.50
N PRO A 325 15.28 8.69 -13.25
CA PRO A 325 14.30 9.70 -12.88
C PRO A 325 12.85 9.19 -13.04
N LEU A 326 11.90 10.01 -12.60
CA LEU A 326 10.51 9.84 -13.02
C LEU A 326 10.38 10.06 -14.54
N PRO A 327 9.52 9.30 -15.24
CA PRO A 327 9.36 9.43 -16.68
C PRO A 327 8.69 10.76 -17.07
N ASP A 328 9.12 11.33 -18.18
CA ASP A 328 8.50 12.47 -18.85
C ASP A 328 7.20 12.06 -19.58
N VAL A 329 6.44 13.00 -20.16
CA VAL A 329 5.20 12.69 -20.90
C VAL A 329 5.41 11.57 -21.93
N ARG A 330 6.49 11.65 -22.72
CA ARG A 330 6.78 10.66 -23.77
C ARG A 330 7.15 9.30 -23.17
N GLY A 331 7.95 9.29 -22.12
CA GLY A 331 8.30 8.10 -21.36
C GLY A 331 7.07 7.44 -20.74
N ARG A 332 6.16 8.22 -20.15
CA ARG A 332 4.88 7.72 -19.62
C ARG A 332 4.03 7.10 -20.72
N GLU A 333 3.95 7.72 -21.89
CA GLU A 333 3.26 7.16 -23.06
C GLU A 333 3.87 5.82 -23.51
N GLN A 334 5.20 5.74 -23.59
CA GLN A 334 5.89 4.50 -23.96
C GLN A 334 5.69 3.39 -22.91
N ILE A 335 5.77 3.72 -21.62
CA ILE A 335 5.51 2.78 -20.52
C ILE A 335 4.07 2.26 -20.60
N LEU A 336 3.08 3.16 -20.80
CA LEU A 336 1.69 2.76 -21.00
C LEU A 336 1.55 1.81 -22.19
N ASN A 337 2.19 2.09 -23.32
CA ASN A 337 2.20 1.20 -24.48
C ASN A 337 2.76 -0.20 -24.17
N VAL A 338 3.85 -0.30 -23.40
CA VAL A 338 4.42 -1.59 -22.96
C VAL A 338 3.43 -2.38 -22.11
N HIS A 339 2.70 -1.72 -21.21
CA HIS A 339 1.72 -2.37 -20.34
C HIS A 339 0.40 -2.69 -21.06
N LEU A 340 -0.03 -1.85 -22.01
CA LEU A 340 -1.23 -2.08 -22.83
C LEU A 340 -1.08 -3.32 -23.71
N ARG A 341 0.12 -3.65 -24.19
CA ARG A 341 0.39 -4.90 -24.93
C ARG A 341 0.10 -6.17 -24.14
N LYS A 342 0.04 -6.09 -22.80
CA LYS A 342 -0.21 -7.23 -21.91
C LYS A 342 -1.70 -7.46 -21.64
N ILE A 343 -2.57 -6.54 -22.09
CA ILE A 343 -4.03 -6.61 -21.88
C ILE A 343 -4.77 -6.47 -23.23
N ALA A 344 -6.05 -6.82 -23.23
CA ALA A 344 -6.91 -6.63 -24.40
C ALA A 344 -7.49 -5.21 -24.40
N ALA A 345 -6.76 -4.25 -24.99
CA ALA A 345 -7.20 -2.86 -25.14
C ALA A 345 -7.97 -2.66 -26.46
N ALA A 346 -8.94 -1.75 -26.47
CA ALA A 346 -9.65 -1.33 -27.68
C ALA A 346 -8.82 -0.30 -28.50
N ASP A 347 -9.06 -0.24 -29.82
CA ASP A 347 -8.33 0.66 -30.73
C ASP A 347 -8.54 2.16 -30.41
N GLY A 348 -9.62 2.50 -29.69
CA GLY A 348 -9.93 3.87 -29.28
C GLY A 348 -9.09 4.42 -28.12
N VAL A 349 -8.26 3.58 -27.46
CA VAL A 349 -7.42 4.02 -26.34
C VAL A 349 -6.28 4.90 -26.85
N LYS A 350 -6.17 6.11 -26.30
CA LYS A 350 -5.11 7.08 -26.63
C LYS A 350 -4.16 7.26 -25.44
N PRO A 351 -3.01 6.54 -25.39
CA PRO A 351 -2.09 6.58 -24.25
C PRO A 351 -1.52 7.96 -23.98
N SER A 352 -1.35 8.79 -25.01
CA SER A 352 -0.86 10.17 -24.91
C SER A 352 -1.75 11.09 -24.04
N LEU A 353 -3.07 10.88 -24.04
CA LEU A 353 -3.98 11.64 -23.18
C LEU A 353 -3.84 11.23 -21.71
N ILE A 354 -3.68 9.93 -21.44
CA ILE A 354 -3.46 9.42 -20.10
C ILE A 354 -2.08 9.85 -19.57
N ALA A 355 -1.04 9.82 -20.42
CA ALA A 355 0.31 10.24 -20.06
C ALA A 355 0.38 11.71 -19.63
N ARG A 356 -0.30 12.60 -20.35
CA ARG A 356 -0.43 14.01 -19.96
C ARG A 356 -1.20 14.17 -18.66
N GLY A 357 -2.22 13.33 -18.43
CA GLY A 357 -3.09 13.38 -17.26
C GLY A 357 -2.53 12.74 -16.01
N THR A 358 -1.31 12.18 -16.08
CA THR A 358 -0.64 11.47 -14.99
C THR A 358 0.73 12.10 -14.67
N PRO A 359 0.82 13.42 -14.44
CA PRO A 359 2.09 14.07 -14.13
C PRO A 359 2.68 13.49 -12.84
N GLY A 360 3.99 13.24 -12.84
CA GLY A 360 4.72 12.69 -11.69
C GLY A 360 4.49 11.20 -11.42
N PHE A 361 3.69 10.49 -12.23
CA PHE A 361 3.49 9.05 -12.04
C PHE A 361 4.77 8.28 -12.34
N SER A 362 5.11 7.33 -11.47
CA SER A 362 6.19 6.38 -11.72
C SER A 362 5.74 5.29 -12.71
N GLY A 363 6.70 4.53 -13.26
CA GLY A 363 6.38 3.40 -14.12
C GLY A 363 5.50 2.35 -13.42
N ALA A 364 5.70 2.14 -12.11
CA ALA A 364 4.85 1.27 -11.31
C ALA A 364 3.42 1.81 -11.16
N ASP A 365 3.25 3.12 -11.00
CA ASP A 365 1.92 3.74 -10.92
C ASP A 365 1.15 3.60 -12.24
N LEU A 366 1.83 3.76 -13.37
CA LEU A 366 1.26 3.55 -14.71
C LEU A 366 0.89 2.07 -14.94
N ALA A 367 1.73 1.14 -14.50
CA ALA A 367 1.41 -0.28 -14.54
C ALA A 367 0.15 -0.60 -13.71
N ASN A 368 0.02 0.01 -12.54
CA ASN A 368 -1.15 -0.12 -11.69
C ASN A 368 -2.41 0.52 -12.32
N LEU A 369 -2.27 1.66 -13.02
CA LEU A 369 -3.35 2.30 -13.75
C LEU A 369 -3.93 1.39 -14.83
N VAL A 370 -3.07 0.78 -15.66
CA VAL A 370 -3.52 -0.17 -16.69
C VAL A 370 -4.21 -1.38 -16.07
N ASN A 371 -3.69 -1.88 -14.95
CA ASN A 371 -4.31 -2.99 -14.22
C ASN A 371 -5.69 -2.61 -13.65
N GLU A 372 -5.83 -1.42 -13.05
CA GLU A 372 -7.10 -0.90 -12.56
C GLU A 372 -8.12 -0.70 -13.68
N ALA A 373 -7.70 -0.23 -14.86
CA ALA A 373 -8.56 -0.12 -16.03
C ALA A 373 -9.09 -1.49 -16.47
N ALA A 374 -8.24 -2.51 -16.49
CA ALA A 374 -8.66 -3.89 -16.77
C ALA A 374 -9.65 -4.41 -15.73
N LEU A 375 -9.50 -4.06 -14.44
CA LEU A 375 -10.45 -4.43 -13.39
C LEU A 375 -11.81 -3.72 -13.56
N PHE A 376 -11.83 -2.47 -14.01
CA PHE A 376 -13.07 -1.75 -14.34
C PHE A 376 -13.80 -2.41 -15.51
N ALA A 377 -13.09 -2.70 -16.61
CA ALA A 377 -13.65 -3.39 -17.76
C ALA A 377 -14.20 -4.78 -17.37
N ALA A 378 -13.44 -5.54 -16.57
CA ALA A 378 -13.88 -6.85 -16.07
C ALA A 378 -15.13 -6.75 -15.19
N ARG A 379 -15.22 -5.75 -14.30
CA ARG A 379 -16.41 -5.51 -13.46
C ARG A 379 -17.64 -5.15 -14.29
N ALA A 380 -17.45 -4.44 -15.40
CA ALA A 380 -18.51 -4.12 -16.35
C ALA A 380 -18.81 -5.26 -17.34
N ASN A 381 -18.17 -6.44 -17.19
CA ASN A 381 -18.26 -7.56 -18.12
C ASN A 381 -17.89 -7.21 -19.57
N LYS A 382 -17.01 -6.21 -19.78
CA LYS A 382 -16.47 -5.85 -21.09
C LYS A 382 -15.39 -6.86 -21.51
N ARG A 383 -15.27 -7.11 -22.81
CA ARG A 383 -14.21 -7.97 -23.39
C ARG A 383 -12.91 -7.22 -23.66
N LEU A 384 -13.00 -5.91 -23.90
CA LEU A 384 -11.89 -5.01 -24.21
C LEU A 384 -11.88 -3.87 -23.18
N VAL A 385 -10.70 -3.32 -22.93
CA VAL A 385 -10.51 -2.12 -22.09
C VAL A 385 -10.61 -0.89 -22.99
N ASP A 386 -11.57 -0.02 -22.71
CA ASP A 386 -11.82 1.21 -23.47
C ASP A 386 -11.13 2.43 -22.82
N MET A 387 -11.13 3.56 -23.54
CA MET A 387 -10.60 4.83 -23.02
C MET A 387 -11.32 5.26 -21.73
N GLU A 388 -12.62 5.02 -21.63
CA GLU A 388 -13.42 5.32 -20.44
C GLU A 388 -12.92 4.57 -19.20
N ASP A 389 -12.51 3.31 -19.34
CA ASP A 389 -11.99 2.50 -18.23
C ASP A 389 -10.61 2.99 -17.79
N MET A 390 -9.78 3.43 -18.74
CA MET A 390 -8.49 4.07 -18.48
C MET A 390 -8.66 5.41 -17.72
N GLU A 391 -9.65 6.22 -18.10
CA GLU A 391 -9.97 7.45 -17.39
C GLU A 391 -10.49 7.19 -15.97
N LYS A 392 -11.41 6.23 -15.80
CA LYS A 392 -11.90 5.83 -14.48
C LYS A 392 -10.78 5.33 -13.57
N ALA A 393 -9.82 4.58 -14.13
CA ALA A 393 -8.64 4.11 -13.40
C ALA A 393 -7.74 5.26 -12.97
N LYS A 394 -7.44 6.19 -13.88
CA LYS A 394 -6.69 7.42 -13.59
C LYS A 394 -7.35 8.21 -12.46
N ASP A 395 -8.64 8.49 -12.60
CA ASP A 395 -9.41 9.28 -11.63
C ASP A 395 -9.45 8.58 -10.26
N LYS A 396 -9.58 7.25 -10.22
CA LYS A 396 -9.53 6.45 -8.98
C LYS A 396 -8.17 6.55 -8.28
N ILE A 397 -7.07 6.47 -9.02
CA ILE A 397 -5.71 6.52 -8.44
C ILE A 397 -5.41 7.93 -7.91
N MET A 398 -5.77 8.97 -8.66
CA MET A 398 -5.47 10.35 -8.28
C MET A 398 -6.37 10.88 -7.18
N MET A 399 -7.68 10.59 -7.22
CA MET A 399 -8.69 11.24 -6.38
C MET A 399 -9.37 10.28 -5.40
N GLY A 400 -9.12 8.99 -5.53
CA GLY A 400 -9.79 7.94 -4.77
C GLY A 400 -11.07 7.46 -5.45
N ALA A 401 -11.71 6.46 -4.81
CA ALA A 401 -12.91 5.85 -5.35
C ALA A 401 -14.11 6.84 -5.37
N GLU A 402 -14.95 6.66 -6.39
CA GLU A 402 -16.23 7.37 -6.54
C GLU A 402 -17.20 7.00 -5.40
N ARG A 403 -17.81 8.02 -4.79
CA ARG A 403 -18.71 7.83 -3.64
C ARG A 403 -20.18 7.79 -4.07
N ARG A 404 -20.57 6.71 -4.76
CA ARG A 404 -21.96 6.51 -5.24
C ARG A 404 -23.04 6.54 -4.16
N SER A 405 -22.69 6.25 -2.90
CA SER A 405 -23.64 6.28 -1.78
C SER A 405 -23.85 7.67 -1.18
N MET A 406 -23.03 8.65 -1.54
CA MET A 406 -23.17 10.02 -1.05
C MET A 406 -24.18 10.75 -1.93
N VAL A 407 -25.38 10.94 -1.41
CA VAL A 407 -26.41 11.75 -2.06
C VAL A 407 -26.18 13.19 -1.63
N MET A 408 -25.82 14.05 -2.58
CA MET A 408 -25.74 15.50 -2.37
C MET A 408 -27.15 16.08 -2.50
N SER A 409 -27.46 17.09 -1.70
CA SER A 409 -28.68 17.88 -1.93
C SER A 409 -28.60 18.64 -3.26
N GLU A 410 -29.74 18.99 -3.84
CA GLU A 410 -29.78 19.78 -5.08
C GLU A 410 -29.05 21.12 -4.92
N ASP A 411 -29.14 21.74 -3.73
CA ASP A 411 -28.44 22.99 -3.42
C ASP A 411 -26.91 22.79 -3.36
N GLU A 412 -26.43 21.71 -2.74
CA GLU A 412 -24.99 21.37 -2.74
C GLU A 412 -24.48 21.01 -4.14
N LYS A 413 -25.28 20.28 -4.93
CA LYS A 413 -24.96 19.92 -6.32
C LYS A 413 -24.85 21.18 -7.17
N ARG A 414 -25.80 22.11 -7.01
CA ARG A 414 -25.79 23.42 -7.68
C ARG A 414 -24.58 24.24 -7.26
N LEU A 415 -24.31 24.36 -5.96
CA LEU A 415 -23.17 25.11 -5.45
C LEU A 415 -21.85 24.58 -6.01
N THR A 416 -21.66 23.25 -5.99
CA THR A 416 -20.49 22.59 -6.55
C THR A 416 -20.36 22.82 -8.06
N ALA A 417 -21.47 22.81 -8.80
CA ALA A 417 -21.45 23.11 -10.23
C ALA A 417 -20.97 24.54 -10.54
N TYR A 418 -21.43 25.53 -9.78
CA TYR A 418 -20.94 26.91 -9.93
C TYR A 418 -19.47 27.05 -9.51
N HIS A 419 -19.05 26.35 -8.46
CA HIS A 419 -17.67 26.33 -8.00
C HIS A 419 -16.72 25.80 -9.10
N GLU A 420 -17.01 24.63 -9.65
CA GLU A 420 -16.18 24.03 -10.69
C GLU A 420 -16.22 24.81 -12.00
N ALA A 421 -17.40 25.33 -12.39
CA ALA A 421 -17.50 26.22 -13.55
C ALA A 421 -16.66 27.50 -13.37
N GLY A 422 -16.57 28.03 -12.15
CA GLY A 422 -15.71 29.17 -11.81
C GLY A 422 -14.24 28.90 -12.11
N HIS A 423 -13.71 27.75 -11.70
CA HIS A 423 -12.33 27.35 -12.01
C HIS A 423 -12.09 27.23 -13.51
N ALA A 424 -13.00 26.56 -14.23
CA ALA A 424 -12.88 26.32 -15.66
C ALA A 424 -12.88 27.61 -16.48
N ILE A 425 -13.80 28.53 -16.20
CA ILE A 425 -13.92 29.80 -16.94
C ILE A 425 -12.69 30.69 -16.71
N VAL A 426 -12.29 30.85 -15.45
CA VAL A 426 -11.11 31.67 -15.13
C VAL A 426 -9.87 31.06 -15.76
N GLY A 427 -9.66 29.76 -15.61
CA GLY A 427 -8.52 29.04 -16.21
C GLY A 427 -8.44 29.17 -17.74
N ARG A 428 -9.57 29.25 -18.45
CA ARG A 428 -9.57 29.44 -19.91
C ARG A 428 -9.32 30.89 -20.36
N LYS A 429 -9.59 31.87 -19.50
CA LYS A 429 -9.54 33.30 -19.86
C LYS A 429 -8.28 34.01 -19.39
N VAL A 430 -7.57 33.44 -18.41
CA VAL A 430 -6.23 33.91 -18.05
C VAL A 430 -5.24 33.67 -19.21
N PRO A 431 -4.20 34.49 -19.35
CA PRO A 431 -3.33 34.51 -20.53
C PRO A 431 -2.37 33.32 -20.59
N SER A 432 -2.03 32.70 -19.46
CA SER A 432 -1.09 31.57 -19.43
C SER A 432 -1.51 30.53 -18.39
N HIS A 433 -2.30 29.55 -18.81
CA HIS A 433 -2.70 28.43 -17.96
C HIS A 433 -2.78 27.15 -18.78
N ASP A 434 -2.71 26.00 -18.10
CA ASP A 434 -2.94 24.72 -18.75
C ASP A 434 -4.41 24.61 -19.22
N PRO A 435 -4.68 24.01 -20.38
CA PRO A 435 -6.03 23.91 -20.93
C PRO A 435 -6.94 23.04 -20.06
N VAL A 436 -8.22 23.42 -19.98
CA VAL A 436 -9.24 22.64 -19.27
C VAL A 436 -9.57 21.40 -20.08
N TYR A 437 -9.41 20.22 -19.47
CA TYR A 437 -9.65 18.94 -20.10
C TYR A 437 -11.05 18.38 -19.77
N LYS A 438 -11.42 18.46 -18.48
CA LYS A 438 -12.65 17.86 -17.96
C LYS A 438 -13.10 18.57 -16.70
N VAL A 439 -14.40 18.76 -16.54
CA VAL A 439 -15.00 19.27 -15.31
C VAL A 439 -16.06 18.28 -14.84
N SER A 440 -16.05 17.92 -13.56
CA SER A 440 -16.99 16.96 -12.98
C SER A 440 -17.46 17.39 -11.61
N ILE A 441 -18.73 17.17 -11.31
CA ILE A 441 -19.33 17.38 -9.98
C ILE A 441 -19.60 16.05 -9.26
N ILE A 442 -18.99 14.96 -9.73
CA ILE A 442 -19.13 13.65 -9.13
C ILE A 442 -18.15 13.53 -7.95
N PRO A 443 -18.63 13.22 -6.74
CA PRO A 443 -17.78 13.19 -5.55
C PRO A 443 -16.79 12.01 -5.58
N ARG A 444 -15.50 12.33 -5.37
CA ARG A 444 -14.40 11.36 -5.36
C ARG A 444 -13.48 11.59 -4.16
N GLY A 445 -13.27 10.53 -3.37
CA GLY A 445 -12.44 10.62 -2.15
C GLY A 445 -12.88 11.75 -1.21
N ARG A 446 -12.05 12.80 -1.13
CA ARG A 446 -12.30 14.01 -0.31
C ARG A 446 -12.88 15.20 -1.10
N ALA A 447 -12.91 15.14 -2.42
CA ALA A 447 -13.39 16.22 -3.29
C ALA A 447 -14.87 16.02 -3.66
N LEU A 448 -15.64 17.11 -3.69
CA LEU A 448 -17.05 17.11 -4.10
C LEU A 448 -17.21 17.31 -5.61
N GLY A 449 -16.32 18.08 -6.22
CA GLY A 449 -16.16 18.27 -7.66
C GLY A 449 -14.68 18.41 -8.01
N VAL A 450 -14.38 18.46 -9.31
CA VAL A 450 -13.04 18.73 -9.81
C VAL A 450 -13.03 19.30 -11.22
N THR A 451 -12.15 20.30 -11.40
CA THR A 451 -11.73 20.83 -12.68
C THR A 451 -10.33 20.32 -13.00
N MET A 452 -10.21 19.52 -14.06
CA MET A 452 -8.94 18.95 -14.49
C MET A 452 -8.32 19.80 -15.60
N PHE A 453 -7.12 20.30 -15.34
CA PHE A 453 -6.27 20.93 -16.34
C PHE A 453 -5.22 19.94 -16.83
N LEU A 454 -4.99 19.92 -18.15
CA LEU A 454 -4.07 18.97 -18.78
C LEU A 454 -2.92 19.73 -19.44
N PRO A 455 -1.69 19.67 -18.91
CA PRO A 455 -0.57 20.36 -19.53
C PRO A 455 -0.29 19.77 -20.93
N GLU A 456 0.05 20.63 -21.88
CA GLU A 456 0.46 20.20 -23.22
C GLU A 456 1.87 19.56 -23.20
N GLU A 457 2.74 20.07 -22.32
CA GLU A 457 4.14 19.67 -22.17
C GLU A 457 4.54 19.68 -20.69
N ASP A 458 5.46 18.79 -20.29
CA ASP A 458 6.06 18.82 -18.95
C ASP A 458 7.00 20.05 -18.86
N ARG A 459 6.60 21.09 -18.12
CA ARG A 459 7.40 22.31 -17.92
C ARG A 459 8.24 22.19 -16.65
N TYR A 460 9.55 22.42 -16.77
CA TYR A 460 10.47 22.46 -15.62
C TYR A 460 10.53 23.84 -14.94
N SER A 461 10.12 24.90 -15.65
CA SER A 461 10.15 26.27 -15.15
C SER A 461 8.85 26.99 -15.49
N HIS A 462 8.30 27.72 -14.51
CA HIS A 462 7.08 28.51 -14.69
C HIS A 462 7.41 30.02 -14.64
N SER A 463 6.77 30.79 -15.52
CA SER A 463 6.87 32.25 -15.51
C SER A 463 6.00 32.85 -14.40
N LYS A 464 6.32 34.08 -13.96
CA LYS A 464 5.48 34.84 -13.03
C LYS A 464 4.03 34.92 -13.49
N GLU A 465 3.81 35.20 -14.78
CA GLU A 465 2.48 35.30 -15.39
C GLU A 465 1.70 33.97 -15.31
N HIS A 466 2.38 32.84 -15.51
CA HIS A 466 1.74 31.53 -15.41
C HIS A 466 1.36 31.21 -13.95
N LEU A 467 2.23 31.53 -12.99
CA LEU A 467 1.94 31.34 -11.56
C LEU A 467 0.79 32.25 -11.10
N GLU A 468 0.76 33.51 -11.51
CA GLU A 468 -0.36 34.42 -11.26
C GLU A 468 -1.67 33.91 -11.88
N SER A 469 -1.60 33.38 -13.10
CA SER A 469 -2.75 32.77 -13.78
C SER A 469 -3.27 31.54 -13.04
N GLN A 470 -2.39 30.69 -12.48
CA GLN A 470 -2.77 29.58 -11.60
C GLN A 470 -3.43 30.07 -10.31
N ILE A 471 -2.90 31.13 -9.68
CA ILE A 471 -3.52 31.72 -8.48
C ILE A 471 -4.93 32.23 -8.81
N SER A 472 -5.10 32.91 -9.95
CA SER A 472 -6.42 33.37 -10.38
C SER A 472 -7.40 32.23 -10.61
N SER A 473 -7.00 31.14 -11.28
CA SER A 473 -7.89 30.00 -11.52
C SER A 473 -8.32 29.33 -10.21
N LEU A 474 -7.44 29.23 -9.21
CA LEU A 474 -7.75 28.71 -7.88
C LEU A 474 -8.80 29.53 -7.12
N PHE A 475 -8.92 30.83 -7.36
CA PHE A 475 -9.98 31.64 -6.74
C PHE A 475 -11.31 31.60 -7.50
N GLY A 476 -11.34 31.02 -8.70
CA GLY A 476 -12.52 30.95 -9.54
C GLY A 476 -13.73 30.35 -8.84
N GLY A 477 -13.58 29.20 -8.16
CA GLY A 477 -14.69 28.53 -7.50
C GLY A 477 -15.31 29.33 -6.35
N ARG A 478 -14.47 29.83 -5.43
CA ARG A 478 -14.94 30.69 -4.32
C ARG A 478 -15.67 31.94 -4.81
N ILE A 479 -15.12 32.60 -5.84
CA ILE A 479 -15.70 33.82 -6.37
C ILE A 479 -17.03 33.53 -7.06
N ALA A 480 -17.13 32.42 -7.80
CA ALA A 480 -18.39 32.01 -8.40
C ALA A 480 -19.47 31.74 -7.34
N GLU A 481 -19.12 31.10 -6.22
CA GLU A 481 -20.03 30.96 -5.08
C GLU A 481 -20.50 32.33 -4.55
N GLU A 482 -19.55 33.24 -4.31
CA GLU A 482 -19.82 34.58 -3.77
C GLU A 482 -20.72 35.41 -4.71
N LEU A 483 -20.49 35.34 -6.02
CA LEU A 483 -21.24 36.08 -7.03
C LEU A 483 -22.70 35.60 -7.15
N ILE A 484 -22.92 34.29 -7.07
CA ILE A 484 -24.24 33.69 -7.34
C ILE A 484 -25.08 33.54 -6.08
N PHE A 485 -24.47 33.13 -4.97
CA PHE A 485 -25.17 32.84 -3.72
C PHE A 485 -24.97 33.89 -2.63
N GLY A 486 -24.09 34.87 -2.87
CA GLY A 486 -23.77 35.94 -1.92
C GLY A 486 -22.66 35.54 -0.93
N LYS A 487 -22.15 36.54 -0.21
CA LYS A 487 -21.00 36.41 0.70
C LYS A 487 -21.23 35.45 1.87
N ASP A 488 -22.45 35.40 2.38
CA ASP A 488 -22.80 34.56 3.54
C ASP A 488 -22.94 33.07 3.16
N SER A 489 -22.99 32.78 1.86
CA SER A 489 -23.16 31.43 1.31
C SER A 489 -21.85 30.78 0.84
N VAL A 490 -20.71 31.46 1.01
CA VAL A 490 -19.39 30.92 0.65
C VAL A 490 -19.05 29.74 1.56
N THR A 491 -18.63 28.62 0.96
CA THR A 491 -18.44 27.35 1.67
C THR A 491 -16.99 27.11 2.11
N THR A 492 -16.81 26.07 2.92
CA THR A 492 -15.48 25.56 3.30
C THR A 492 -14.81 24.75 2.18
N GLY A 493 -15.50 24.49 1.06
CA GLY A 493 -14.99 23.75 -0.09
C GLY A 493 -13.72 24.36 -0.70
N ALA A 494 -13.65 25.70 -0.74
CA ALA A 494 -12.51 26.45 -1.29
C ALA A 494 -11.23 26.41 -0.41
N SER A 495 -11.22 25.69 0.70
CA SER A 495 -10.10 25.69 1.66
C SER A 495 -8.79 25.18 1.03
N ASN A 496 -8.84 24.12 0.23
CA ASN A 496 -7.68 23.60 -0.48
C ASN A 496 -7.15 24.58 -1.54
N ASP A 497 -8.04 25.30 -2.22
CA ASP A 497 -7.63 26.26 -3.26
C ASP A 497 -6.96 27.48 -2.65
N ILE A 498 -7.47 27.97 -1.52
CA ILE A 498 -6.85 29.04 -0.74
C ILE A 498 -5.47 28.60 -0.24
N GLN A 499 -5.35 27.37 0.27
CA GLN A 499 -4.08 26.83 0.73
C GLN A 499 -3.05 26.78 -0.41
N ARG A 500 -3.44 26.28 -1.59
CA ARG A 500 -2.59 26.20 -2.79
C ARG A 500 -2.22 27.58 -3.32
N ALA A 501 -3.17 28.49 -3.43
CA ALA A 501 -2.92 29.86 -3.86
C ALA A 501 -1.92 30.56 -2.93
N THR A 502 -2.10 30.37 -1.62
CA THR A 502 -1.20 30.93 -0.60
C THR A 502 0.19 30.31 -0.65
N SER A 503 0.32 29.00 -0.89
CA SER A 503 1.62 28.35 -1.00
C SER A 503 2.39 28.78 -2.25
N ILE A 504 1.70 28.92 -3.39
CA ILE A 504 2.30 29.45 -4.63
C ILE A 504 2.76 30.89 -4.39
N ALA A 505 1.88 31.77 -3.88
CA ALA A 505 2.24 33.17 -3.59
C ALA A 505 3.41 33.28 -2.61
N ARG A 506 3.43 32.45 -1.56
CA ARG A 506 4.56 32.38 -0.62
C ARG A 506 5.85 31.98 -1.33
N ASN A 507 5.85 30.93 -2.16
CA ASN A 507 7.04 30.50 -2.89
C ASN A 507 7.52 31.56 -3.91
N MET A 508 6.59 32.26 -4.57
CA MET A 508 6.93 33.39 -5.46
C MET A 508 7.72 34.47 -4.71
N VAL A 509 7.36 34.75 -3.46
CA VAL A 509 7.97 35.79 -2.64
C VAL A 509 9.25 35.30 -1.96
N THR A 510 9.25 34.09 -1.36
CA THR A 510 10.34 33.63 -0.49
C THR A 510 11.38 32.73 -1.14
N LYS A 511 11.04 32.07 -2.26
CA LYS A 511 11.93 31.08 -2.91
C LYS A 511 12.34 31.48 -4.31
N TRP A 512 11.39 31.91 -5.14
CA TRP A 512 11.64 32.19 -6.56
C TRP A 512 11.99 33.65 -6.85
N GLY A 513 11.91 34.54 -5.86
CA GLY A 513 12.38 35.92 -5.99
C GLY A 513 11.58 36.76 -6.99
N LEU A 514 10.27 36.54 -7.10
CA LEU A 514 9.37 37.19 -8.07
C LEU A 514 8.70 38.47 -7.54
N SER A 515 8.96 38.83 -6.28
CA SER A 515 8.56 40.11 -5.69
C SER A 515 9.55 41.21 -6.07
N GLU A 516 9.05 42.34 -6.55
CA GLU A 516 9.88 43.52 -6.86
C GLU A 516 10.41 44.19 -5.59
N LYS A 517 9.63 44.17 -4.50
CA LYS A 517 9.95 44.83 -3.23
C LYS A 517 11.07 44.10 -2.48
N LEU A 518 11.02 42.77 -2.46
CA LEU A 518 12.02 41.93 -1.80
C LEU A 518 13.17 41.54 -2.73
N GLY A 519 12.94 41.54 -4.05
CA GLY A 519 13.94 41.20 -5.04
C GLY A 519 14.25 39.70 -5.13
N PRO A 520 15.27 39.33 -5.93
CA PRO A 520 15.61 37.95 -6.23
C PRO A 520 16.45 37.29 -5.13
N LEU A 521 15.93 37.23 -3.90
CA LEU A 521 16.58 36.64 -2.74
C LEU A 521 15.77 35.43 -2.20
N MET A 522 16.49 34.44 -1.68
CA MET A 522 15.89 33.29 -0.99
C MET A 522 15.78 33.58 0.51
N TYR A 523 14.56 33.65 1.03
CA TYR A 523 14.24 34.00 2.42
C TYR A 523 13.90 32.79 3.30
N SER A 524 13.59 31.64 2.69
CA SER A 524 13.23 30.40 3.39
C SER A 524 14.13 29.26 2.94
N GLU A 525 14.81 28.59 3.88
CA GLU A 525 15.48 27.31 3.65
C GLU A 525 14.43 26.19 3.54
N GLU A 526 14.73 25.14 2.77
CA GLU A 526 13.81 24.01 2.58
C GLU A 526 13.60 23.24 3.89
N GLU A 527 12.34 23.02 4.26
CA GLU A 527 11.93 22.07 5.31
C GLU A 527 12.08 20.62 4.81
N GLU A 528 13.22 20.22 4.24
CA GLU A 528 13.48 18.83 3.86
C GLU A 528 14.12 17.99 4.99
N GLU A 529 14.41 18.58 6.15
CA GLU A 529 14.96 17.85 7.30
C GLU A 529 13.92 17.52 8.38
N VAL A 530 13.17 16.43 8.18
CA VAL A 530 12.54 15.70 9.30
C VAL A 530 13.56 14.72 9.86
N PHE A 531 14.55 15.23 10.60
CA PHE A 531 15.37 14.41 11.48
C PHE A 531 14.69 14.27 12.85
N LEU A 532 14.45 13.02 13.25
CA LEU A 532 14.01 12.63 14.59
C LEU A 532 15.05 13.08 15.63
N GLY A 533 14.85 14.27 16.21
CA GLY A 533 15.64 14.75 17.34
C GLY A 533 15.87 16.26 17.44
N ARG A 534 15.47 17.07 16.45
CA ARG A 534 15.63 18.54 16.48
C ARG A 534 14.40 19.35 16.04
N SER A 535 13.22 18.75 16.07
CA SER A 535 11.97 19.43 15.73
C SER A 535 11.40 20.27 16.89
N VAL A 536 12.06 21.36 17.30
CA VAL A 536 11.40 22.43 18.13
C VAL A 536 11.93 23.85 17.87
N THR A 537 12.95 24.07 17.04
CA THR A 537 13.41 25.45 16.74
C THR A 537 13.43 25.68 15.23
N GLN A 538 12.27 26.05 14.68
CA GLN A 538 12.24 26.86 13.46
C GLN A 538 13.02 28.14 13.78
N HIS A 539 14.30 28.19 13.41
CA HIS A 539 15.01 29.45 13.38
C HIS A 539 14.37 30.28 12.26
N LYS A 540 13.58 31.30 12.64
CA LYS A 540 13.25 32.39 11.72
C LYS A 540 14.57 33.01 11.29
N ASN A 541 15.06 32.64 10.11
CA ASN A 541 16.28 33.21 9.52
C ASN A 541 16.05 34.65 9.01
N VAL A 542 14.86 35.24 9.25
CA VAL A 542 14.46 36.57 8.80
C VAL A 542 14.05 37.44 9.99
N SER A 543 14.33 38.75 9.90
CA SER A 543 13.86 39.73 10.89
C SER A 543 12.33 39.84 10.86
N ASP A 544 11.71 40.28 11.96
CA ASP A 544 10.25 40.48 12.01
C ASP A 544 9.77 41.52 10.98
N GLU A 545 10.58 42.54 10.69
CA GLU A 545 10.29 43.52 9.62
C GLU A 545 10.26 42.86 8.23
N THR A 546 11.22 41.97 7.96
CA THR A 546 11.27 41.21 6.70
C THR A 546 10.09 40.24 6.61
N ALA A 547 9.76 39.55 7.70
CA ALA A 547 8.61 38.66 7.76
C ALA A 547 7.30 39.41 7.49
N HIS A 548 7.13 40.60 8.07
CA HIS A 548 5.96 41.44 7.79
C HIS A 548 5.91 41.89 6.33
N ALA A 549 7.05 42.29 5.75
CA ALA A 549 7.13 42.64 4.34
C ALA A 549 6.81 41.45 3.41
N ILE A 550 7.22 40.23 3.77
CA ILE A 550 6.85 39.00 3.06
C ILE A 550 5.33 38.79 3.09
N ASP A 551 4.70 38.89 4.27
CA ASP A 551 3.27 38.67 4.41
C ASP A 551 2.44 39.72 3.62
N ASP A 552 2.88 40.98 3.61
CA ASP A 552 2.27 42.05 2.81
C ASP A 552 2.36 41.77 1.31
N GLU A 553 3.52 41.31 0.83
CA GLU A 553 3.71 40.97 -0.58
C GLU A 553 2.85 39.75 -0.99
N ILE A 554 2.79 38.72 -0.15
CA ILE A 554 1.93 37.55 -0.38
C ILE A 554 0.47 38.00 -0.50
N ARG A 555 0.01 38.87 0.40
CA ARG A 555 -1.34 39.42 0.35
C ARG A 555 -1.59 40.22 -0.92
N SER A 556 -0.64 41.05 -1.34
CA SER A 556 -0.72 41.82 -2.58
C SER A 556 -0.93 40.92 -3.82
N PHE A 557 -0.14 39.85 -3.93
CA PHE A 557 -0.30 38.86 -5.00
C PHE A 557 -1.67 38.18 -4.98
N ILE A 558 -2.15 37.79 -3.79
CA ILE A 558 -3.46 37.15 -3.63
C ILE A 558 -4.58 38.13 -4.02
N ASP A 559 -4.58 39.34 -3.47
CA ASP A 559 -5.64 40.33 -3.69
C ASP A 559 -5.72 40.73 -5.17
N SER A 560 -4.58 40.94 -5.84
CA SER A 560 -4.52 41.25 -7.27
C SER A 560 -5.14 40.14 -8.13
N ASN A 561 -4.76 38.88 -7.87
CA ASN A 561 -5.26 37.73 -8.62
C ASN A 561 -6.72 37.39 -8.29
N TYR A 562 -7.18 37.66 -7.06
CA TYR A 562 -8.59 37.55 -6.68
C TYR A 562 -9.44 38.57 -7.46
N GLN A 563 -9.02 39.83 -7.54
CA GLN A 563 -9.73 40.86 -8.31
C GLN A 563 -9.70 40.59 -9.82
N ARG A 564 -8.61 40.00 -10.33
CA ARG A 564 -8.55 39.55 -11.72
C ARG A 564 -9.56 38.44 -12.00
N ALA A 565 -9.58 37.39 -11.19
CA ALA A 565 -10.53 36.28 -11.34
C ALA A 565 -11.99 36.76 -11.24
N LYS A 566 -12.26 37.69 -10.31
CA LYS A 566 -13.57 38.31 -10.15
C LYS A 566 -14.05 39.05 -11.39
N ARG A 567 -13.21 39.92 -11.96
CA ARG A 567 -13.55 40.63 -13.20
C ARG A 567 -13.84 39.67 -14.35
N ILE A 568 -13.03 38.62 -14.50
CA ILE A 568 -13.23 37.61 -15.54
C ILE A 568 -14.60 36.93 -15.39
N LEU A 569 -14.98 36.54 -14.17
CA LEU A 569 -16.27 35.89 -13.92
C LEU A 569 -17.46 36.85 -14.09
N GLU A 570 -17.34 38.09 -13.64
CA GLU A 570 -18.37 39.12 -13.84
C GLU A 570 -18.62 39.35 -15.34
N GLU A 571 -17.56 39.43 -16.15
CA GLU A 571 -17.65 39.57 -17.62
C GLU A 571 -18.26 38.34 -18.32
N HIS A 572 -18.16 37.15 -17.71
CA HIS A 572 -18.60 35.87 -18.30
C HIS A 572 -19.71 35.20 -17.49
N THR A 573 -20.58 35.98 -16.86
CA THR A 573 -21.66 35.49 -16.00
C THR A 573 -22.65 34.59 -16.76
N GLU A 574 -22.93 34.89 -18.03
CA GLU A 574 -23.82 34.06 -18.87
C GLU A 574 -23.24 32.66 -19.10
N GLN A 575 -21.94 32.57 -19.43
CA GLN A 575 -21.25 31.30 -19.62
C GLN A 575 -21.17 30.52 -18.30
N LEU A 576 -21.03 31.20 -17.17
CA LEU A 576 -21.06 30.58 -15.84
C LEU A 576 -22.39 29.87 -15.57
N HIS A 577 -23.52 30.52 -15.88
CA HIS A 577 -24.84 29.89 -15.74
C HIS A 577 -25.00 28.68 -16.67
N LEU A 578 -24.66 28.83 -17.95
CA LEU A 578 -24.75 27.75 -18.93
C LEU A 578 -23.90 26.54 -18.54
N MET A 579 -22.68 26.78 -18.05
CA MET A 579 -21.77 25.72 -17.62
C MET A 579 -22.27 25.01 -16.37
N ALA A 580 -22.77 25.75 -15.38
CA ALA A 580 -23.36 25.16 -14.18
C ALA A 580 -24.59 24.31 -14.50
N GLU A 581 -25.48 24.77 -15.38
CA GLU A 581 -26.65 24.02 -15.83
C GLU A 581 -26.26 22.73 -16.57
N ALA A 582 -25.24 22.81 -17.43
CA ALA A 582 -24.68 21.66 -18.12
C ALA A 582 -24.10 20.62 -17.14
N LEU A 583 -23.36 21.08 -16.13
CA LEU A 583 -22.80 20.23 -15.08
C LEU A 583 -23.91 19.58 -14.24
N ILE A 584 -24.97 20.30 -13.90
CA ILE A 584 -26.09 19.71 -13.14
C ILE A 584 -26.77 18.61 -13.96
N LYS A 585 -26.92 18.81 -15.27
CA LYS A 585 -27.57 17.87 -16.19
C LYS A 585 -26.72 16.63 -16.50
N TYR A 586 -25.46 16.82 -16.87
CA TYR A 586 -24.59 15.75 -17.36
C TYR A 586 -23.58 15.24 -16.32
N GLU A 587 -23.44 15.93 -15.18
CA GLU A 587 -22.50 15.65 -14.08
C GLU A 587 -21.01 15.77 -14.42
N THR A 588 -20.67 15.62 -15.69
CA THR A 588 -19.32 15.77 -16.24
C THR A 588 -19.42 16.40 -17.63
N ILE A 589 -18.54 17.36 -17.92
CA ILE A 589 -18.39 17.97 -19.24
C ILE A 589 -16.92 17.89 -19.69
N ASP A 590 -16.72 17.64 -20.98
CA ASP A 590 -15.40 17.58 -21.62
C ASP A 590 -14.97 18.93 -22.22
N SER A 591 -13.73 18.98 -22.72
CA SER A 591 -13.15 20.17 -23.35
C SER A 591 -13.96 20.69 -24.54
N ASP A 592 -14.52 19.80 -25.37
CA ASP A 592 -15.31 20.20 -26.55
C ASP A 592 -16.64 20.85 -26.14
N GLN A 593 -17.30 20.31 -25.12
CA GLN A 593 -18.52 20.88 -24.55
C GLN A 593 -18.25 22.23 -23.87
N ILE A 594 -17.11 22.36 -23.19
CA ILE A 594 -16.68 23.64 -22.59
C ILE A 594 -16.46 24.68 -23.69
N ASP A 595 -15.83 24.30 -24.81
CA ASP A 595 -15.61 25.19 -25.94
C ASP A 595 -16.93 25.67 -26.57
N ASP A 596 -17.93 24.78 -26.71
CA ASP A 596 -19.26 25.13 -27.18
C ASP A 596 -19.93 26.18 -26.26
N ILE A 597 -19.89 25.95 -24.94
CA ILE A 597 -20.47 26.85 -23.92
C ILE A 597 -19.81 28.23 -23.97
N MET A 598 -18.48 28.25 -24.06
CA MET A 598 -17.73 29.49 -24.06
C MET A 598 -17.89 30.29 -25.36
N ASN A 599 -18.35 29.66 -26.44
CA ASN A 599 -18.76 30.32 -27.68
C ASN A 599 -20.23 30.79 -27.65
N GLY A 600 -20.93 30.59 -26.53
CA GLY A 600 -22.32 31.01 -26.32
C GLY A 600 -23.37 30.02 -26.84
N GLY A 601 -22.98 28.81 -27.21
CA GLY A 601 -23.89 27.75 -27.64
C GLY A 601 -24.26 26.78 -26.51
N PRO A 602 -25.40 26.07 -26.59
CA PRO A 602 -25.70 24.98 -25.68
C PRO A 602 -24.72 23.80 -25.92
N PRO A 603 -24.26 23.12 -24.86
CA PRO A 603 -23.33 22.00 -25.03
C PRO A 603 -23.99 20.82 -25.72
N ARG A 604 -23.23 20.16 -26.62
CA ARG A 604 -23.60 18.87 -27.20
C ARG A 604 -23.81 17.81 -26.10
N PRO A 605 -24.70 16.81 -26.29
CA PRO A 605 -24.80 15.67 -25.38
C PRO A 605 -23.47 14.90 -25.31
N PRO A 606 -23.11 14.30 -24.16
CA PRO A 606 -21.97 13.40 -24.05
C PRO A 606 -22.08 12.23 -25.04
N ALA A 607 -20.95 11.71 -25.53
CA ALA A 607 -20.92 10.65 -26.55
C ALA A 607 -21.67 9.36 -26.15
N ASP A 608 -21.76 9.08 -24.84
CA ASP A 608 -22.42 7.88 -24.28
C ASP A 608 -23.83 8.17 -23.71
N TRP A 609 -24.41 9.33 -24.00
CA TRP A 609 -25.72 9.72 -23.46
C TRP A 609 -26.88 9.05 -24.21
N ASN A 610 -27.50 8.05 -23.59
CA ASN A 610 -28.78 7.49 -24.04
C ASN A 610 -29.94 8.26 -23.40
N ASP A 611 -30.68 9.00 -24.22
CA ASP A 611 -31.92 9.69 -23.82
C ASP A 611 -33.06 8.67 -23.60
N ASP A 612 -33.01 7.94 -22.49
CA ASP A 612 -34.14 7.13 -22.01
C ASP A 612 -34.71 7.77 -20.74
N ASN A 613 -35.35 8.93 -20.91
CA ASN A 613 -36.28 9.46 -19.92
C ASN A 613 -37.42 10.24 -20.62
N GLY A 614 -38.53 9.54 -20.84
CA GLY A 614 -39.87 10.12 -20.69
C GLY A 614 -40.52 10.79 -21.91
N THR A 615 -40.88 10.01 -22.92
CA THR A 615 -42.15 10.23 -23.63
C THR A 615 -42.85 8.89 -23.84
N PRO A 616 -44.11 8.69 -23.38
CA PRO A 616 -44.87 7.51 -23.77
C PRO A 616 -45.16 7.65 -25.26
N ARG A 617 -44.59 6.77 -26.09
CA ARG A 617 -44.97 6.62 -27.49
C ARG A 617 -46.44 6.17 -27.53
N SER A 618 -47.35 7.14 -27.67
CA SER A 618 -48.69 6.88 -28.15
C SER A 618 -48.57 6.31 -29.56
N GLY A 619 -49.16 5.12 -29.75
CA GLY A 619 -49.15 4.44 -31.02
C GLY A 619 -49.83 5.26 -32.12
N HIS A 620 -49.13 5.42 -33.22
CA HIS A 620 -49.73 5.23 -34.53
C HIS A 620 -48.82 4.30 -35.32
N GLY A 621 -49.34 3.10 -35.58
CA GLY A 621 -48.73 2.17 -36.52
C GLY A 621 -48.93 2.68 -37.94
N GLU A 622 -47.86 2.65 -38.70
CA GLU A 622 -47.91 2.45 -40.14
C GLU A 622 -46.78 1.47 -40.48
N ALA A 623 -47.18 0.29 -40.92
CA ALA A 623 -46.29 -0.75 -41.40
C ALA A 623 -45.69 -0.29 -42.73
N ALA A 624 -44.36 -0.31 -42.83
CA ALA A 624 -43.66 -0.17 -44.09
C ALA A 624 -42.83 -1.45 -44.33
N GLU A 625 -43.24 -2.12 -45.39
CA GLU A 625 -42.82 -3.39 -45.99
C GLU A 625 -41.29 -3.61 -46.08
N ASP A 626 -40.90 -4.85 -45.77
CA ASP A 626 -39.65 -5.47 -46.20
C ASP A 626 -39.63 -5.61 -47.75
N GLU A 627 -38.74 -4.90 -48.44
CA GLU A 627 -38.30 -5.28 -49.78
C GLU A 627 -36.80 -5.59 -49.80
N HIS A 628 -36.50 -6.88 -49.65
CA HIS A 628 -35.23 -7.46 -50.06
C HIS A 628 -35.23 -7.60 -51.60
N LYS A 629 -34.45 -6.78 -52.32
CA LYS A 629 -34.12 -7.00 -53.74
C LYS A 629 -32.62 -7.09 -53.93
N GLY A 630 -32.14 -8.31 -54.16
CA GLY A 630 -30.86 -8.57 -54.80
C GLY A 630 -30.90 -8.15 -56.26
N GLN A 631 -29.77 -7.68 -56.78
CA GLN A 631 -29.54 -7.47 -58.20
C GLN A 631 -28.49 -8.45 -58.70
N ASP A 632 -28.95 -9.37 -59.54
CA ASP A 632 -28.15 -10.25 -60.37
C ASP A 632 -27.51 -9.48 -61.53
N ALA A 633 -26.22 -9.73 -61.74
CA ALA A 633 -25.51 -9.39 -62.96
C ALA A 633 -25.82 -10.43 -64.05
N LYS A 634 -26.41 -9.98 -65.17
CA LYS A 634 -26.57 -10.78 -66.39
C LYS A 634 -25.28 -10.78 -67.22
N GLY A 635 -24.81 -11.98 -67.56
CA GLY A 635 -23.78 -12.21 -68.57
C GLY A 635 -23.98 -13.57 -69.28
N THR A 636 -24.81 -13.54 -70.33
CA THR A 636 -24.80 -14.35 -71.57
C THR A 636 -24.72 -15.89 -71.57
N VAL A 637 -25.62 -16.46 -72.38
CA VAL A 637 -25.89 -17.86 -72.71
C VAL A 637 -24.85 -18.46 -73.68
N GLY A 638 -24.53 -19.76 -73.53
CA GLY A 638 -24.04 -20.58 -74.65
C GLY A 638 -23.38 -21.93 -74.30
N GLY A 639 -24.11 -23.03 -74.51
CA GLY A 639 -23.53 -24.36 -74.84
C GLY A 639 -23.79 -25.51 -73.83
N PRO A 640 -24.35 -26.66 -74.25
CA PRO A 640 -24.59 -27.81 -73.36
C PRO A 640 -23.61 -28.97 -73.54
N ALA A 641 -23.58 -29.79 -72.48
CA ALA A 641 -23.35 -31.25 -72.40
C ALA A 641 -21.92 -31.81 -72.37
N GLY A 642 -21.69 -32.67 -71.36
CA GLY A 642 -20.59 -33.62 -71.29
C GLY A 642 -20.55 -34.31 -69.93
N GLN A 643 -21.14 -35.50 -69.85
CA GLN A 643 -21.05 -36.44 -68.73
C GLN A 643 -19.58 -36.81 -68.44
N HIS A 644 -19.18 -36.80 -67.16
CA HIS A 644 -18.61 -37.94 -66.43
C HIS A 644 -18.31 -37.57 -64.98
#